data_AF-A0A7Y8IPW2-F1
#
_entry.id   AF-A0A7Y8IPW2-F1
#
_cell.length_a   1.000
_cell.length_b   1.000
_cell.length_c   1.000
_cell.angle_alpha   90.00
_cell.angle_beta   90.00
_cell.angle_gamma   90.00
#
_symmetry.space_group_name_H-M   'P 1'
#
loop_
_entity.id
_entity.type
_entity.pdbx_description
1 polymer ?
#
loop_
_entity_poly.entity_id
_entity_poly.type
_entity_poly.pdbx_seq_one_letter_code
_entity_poly.pdbx_strand_id
1 'polypeptide(L)'
;MVRYWCALLCSVGVAAAGVAAETSVSAEASAAVVAAVREFVDGWAAGDALRVQRVLHPELVRRSLVVLPDGREELQNVTADQLVAVATSRKGAKVAASPRGEVTVLEVNGALATAKVASPGSVALLHLVRLNGEWKIVDMVSRPAGVGGETNPLLGEWHTPFGAPPFGEIRPEHFLPAFQEAIRRHDQELAAIASNPAEPTFANTVAALDDSGELLARVNNVFGVLSSAETNEQLQAVEAQVKPMLAAHADDVYLNKALFARVEAVYRQRQRLHLNAEEAMLLERTYRRFVRGGAKLSPEQKERLRAINAELSRRIVKFSENLLRETNEYRLVVEDRSRLAGLPEDQVAAAAATAKEAGLAGKWVFTLKAPSVWPFLQSAADRELRRQLLTAYSQRCDHGGATDNKEIFATIVALRAEKARLLGYPTWADFVLEEYMAKTPATVYTFLEQLWRPALAKARAEAAELQAMIEAEGGTFRLEPWDWRFYSEKVKKAKYDLDEEAIRPYLALDNVRNGAFTLAHKLYGVNFTLRPEVPVYHPEVQVYEVTEADGKHIGLLYLDYHPRPGKRGGAWCASIRDQWIKDGTFVTPIVYNVGNFSRPSGDAPALLSVDEAETLFHEFGHALHFLFSACRFRGSATVAQDFVELPSQIMENWVFEPKLLELYARHFQTQEPMPAELVARIRRAATFNQGFANTEYLAAALLDMDWHTLTTTQPQDVTAFEAASLQRWGLIPEILPRYRTTYFLHSADEYSAGYYSYIWSAVLDADAFQAFVETGDVFDRATGTRLRELLSRVGSEDPMELYKRFRGREPKVDALLAKRGLK
;
A
#
# COMPACT_ATOMS: atom_id res chain seq x y z
N MET A 1 -14.71 -33.74 -47.43
CA MET A 1 -14.73 -32.53 -48.29
C MET A 1 -13.42 -31.79 -48.05
N VAL A 2 -12.32 -32.25 -48.67
CA VAL A 2 -11.59 -31.59 -49.80
C VAL A 2 -10.80 -30.36 -49.28
N ARG A 3 -9.50 -30.51 -48.89
CA ARG A 3 -8.25 -30.39 -49.71
C ARG A 3 -7.94 -28.89 -50.04
N TYR A 4 -6.76 -28.27 -49.95
CA TYR A 4 -5.34 -28.69 -49.99
C TYR A 4 -4.38 -27.43 -50.15
N TRP A 5 -3.05 -27.60 -49.93
CA TRP A 5 -1.83 -26.88 -50.47
C TRP A 5 -1.53 -25.42 -50.03
N CYS A 6 -0.35 -24.96 -49.55
CA CYS A 6 1.12 -25.17 -49.77
C CYS A 6 1.75 -24.62 -51.08
N ALA A 7 2.40 -23.44 -50.96
CA ALA A 7 3.80 -23.10 -51.29
C ALA A 7 4.37 -22.98 -52.74
N LEU A 8 5.23 -21.94 -52.91
CA LEU A 8 6.54 -21.82 -53.63
C LEU A 8 6.69 -21.11 -55.02
N LEU A 9 7.74 -20.24 -55.06
CA LEU A 9 8.73 -19.87 -56.13
C LEU A 9 8.44 -18.71 -57.12
N CYS A 10 9.20 -17.59 -57.07
CA CYS A 10 10.47 -17.24 -57.79
C CYS A 10 10.28 -17.04 -59.32
N SER A 11 10.80 -16.06 -60.06
CA SER A 11 11.77 -14.95 -59.90
C SER A 11 11.95 -14.22 -61.28
N VAL A 12 12.46 -12.97 -61.30
CA VAL A 12 13.05 -12.18 -62.44
C VAL A 12 12.07 -11.55 -63.46
N GLY A 13 12.14 -10.27 -63.89
CA GLY A 13 13.03 -9.13 -63.64
C GLY A 13 12.72 -7.93 -64.58
N VAL A 14 13.25 -6.75 -64.19
CA VAL A 14 13.51 -5.51 -64.97
C VAL A 14 12.35 -4.54 -65.29
N ALA A 15 12.29 -3.51 -64.46
CA ALA A 15 12.15 -2.06 -64.72
C ALA A 15 11.30 -1.55 -65.90
N ALA A 16 10.23 -0.82 -65.56
CA ALA A 16 9.92 0.48 -66.16
C ALA A 16 9.29 1.38 -65.09
N ALA A 17 9.98 2.47 -64.80
CA ALA A 17 9.65 3.47 -63.78
C ALA A 17 8.45 4.33 -64.19
N GLY A 18 7.68 4.77 -63.19
CA GLY A 18 6.77 5.90 -63.31
C GLY A 18 5.39 5.64 -62.74
N VAL A 19 5.23 5.84 -61.43
CA VAL A 19 4.13 6.52 -60.71
C VAL A 19 4.09 5.96 -59.29
N ALA A 20 4.94 6.51 -58.42
CA ALA A 20 4.76 6.49 -56.97
C ALA A 20 5.54 7.68 -56.41
N ALA A 21 4.85 8.79 -56.19
CA ALA A 21 5.32 9.86 -55.32
C ALA A 21 4.34 9.93 -54.15
N GLU A 22 4.73 9.25 -53.07
CA GLU A 22 4.18 9.42 -51.73
C GLU A 22 4.46 10.84 -51.24
N THR A 23 3.43 11.58 -50.83
CA THR A 23 3.58 12.91 -50.24
C THR A 23 3.95 12.78 -48.77
N SER A 24 5.25 12.78 -48.47
CA SER A 24 5.74 13.19 -47.15
C SER A 24 5.35 14.65 -46.91
N VAL A 25 4.59 14.93 -45.85
CA VAL A 25 4.31 16.31 -45.40
C VAL A 25 5.66 17.00 -45.14
N SER A 26 5.96 18.12 -45.80
CA SER A 26 7.22 18.82 -45.54
C SER A 26 7.18 19.41 -44.12
N ALA A 27 8.21 19.13 -43.32
CA ALA A 27 8.32 19.66 -41.95
C ALA A 27 8.23 21.21 -41.93
N GLU A 28 8.65 21.84 -43.03
CA GLU A 28 8.58 23.28 -43.25
C GLU A 28 7.13 23.79 -43.39
N ALA A 29 6.25 23.05 -44.09
CA ALA A 29 4.84 23.40 -44.22
C ALA A 29 4.11 23.28 -42.88
N SER A 30 4.37 22.22 -42.12
CA SER A 30 3.83 22.05 -40.76
C SER A 30 4.32 23.14 -39.80
N ALA A 31 5.60 23.53 -39.87
CA ALA A 31 6.14 24.63 -39.06
C ALA A 31 5.46 25.97 -39.36
N ALA A 32 5.18 26.26 -40.64
CA ALA A 32 4.46 27.47 -41.04
C ALA A 32 3.00 27.49 -40.56
N VAL A 33 2.32 26.35 -40.56
CA VAL A 33 0.97 26.20 -39.98
C VAL A 33 1.00 26.43 -38.47
N VAL A 34 1.96 25.82 -37.75
CA VAL A 34 2.14 26.05 -36.31
C VAL A 34 2.38 27.53 -36.02
N ALA A 35 3.21 28.21 -36.80
CA ALA A 35 3.49 29.63 -36.63
C ALA A 35 2.22 30.48 -36.77
N ALA A 36 1.39 30.23 -37.78
CA ALA A 36 0.14 30.96 -37.99
C ALA A 36 -0.88 30.71 -36.85
N VAL A 37 -1.01 29.46 -36.39
CA VAL A 37 -1.89 29.12 -35.25
C VAL A 37 -1.38 29.74 -33.96
N ARG A 38 -0.06 29.77 -33.73
CA ARG A 38 0.54 30.41 -32.56
C ARG A 38 0.34 31.92 -32.57
N GLU A 39 0.45 32.56 -33.73
CA GLU A 39 0.18 33.99 -33.86
C GLU A 39 -1.26 34.34 -33.45
N PHE A 40 -2.23 33.48 -33.79
CA PHE A 40 -3.61 33.61 -33.32
C PHE A 40 -3.73 33.43 -31.80
N VAL A 41 -3.19 32.33 -31.25
CA VAL A 41 -3.29 32.00 -29.82
C VAL A 41 -2.62 33.06 -28.95
N ASP A 42 -1.43 33.49 -29.32
CA ASP A 42 -0.66 34.50 -28.58
C ASP A 42 -1.29 35.88 -28.72
N GLY A 43 -1.77 36.26 -29.90
CA GLY A 43 -2.52 37.50 -30.12
C GLY A 43 -3.80 37.54 -29.29
N TRP A 44 -4.54 36.42 -29.24
CA TRP A 44 -5.77 36.28 -28.47
C TRP A 44 -5.53 36.34 -26.95
N ALA A 45 -4.44 35.77 -26.48
CA ALA A 45 -4.04 35.81 -25.07
C ALA A 45 -3.55 37.22 -24.66
N ALA A 46 -2.82 37.91 -25.53
CA ALA A 46 -2.28 39.24 -25.28
C ALA A 46 -3.30 40.38 -25.49
N GLY A 47 -4.48 40.09 -26.06
CA GLY A 47 -5.43 41.12 -26.49
C GLY A 47 -4.91 41.97 -27.66
N ASP A 48 -4.04 41.39 -28.50
CA ASP A 48 -3.47 42.03 -29.68
C ASP A 48 -4.32 41.73 -30.91
N ALA A 49 -5.29 42.62 -31.15
CA ALA A 49 -6.22 42.51 -32.26
C ALA A 49 -5.54 42.52 -33.64
N LEU A 50 -4.39 43.19 -33.79
CA LEU A 50 -3.66 43.25 -35.07
C LEU A 50 -2.94 41.92 -35.36
N ARG A 51 -2.46 41.22 -34.33
CA ARG A 51 -1.91 39.87 -34.50
C ARG A 51 -3.01 38.87 -34.84
N VAL A 52 -4.15 38.95 -34.15
CA VAL A 52 -5.32 38.11 -34.46
C VAL A 52 -5.81 38.35 -35.90
N GLN A 53 -6.03 39.61 -36.30
CA GLN A 53 -6.53 39.96 -37.64
C GLN A 53 -5.61 39.47 -38.76
N ARG A 54 -4.29 39.44 -38.55
CA ARG A 54 -3.31 39.00 -39.56
C ARG A 54 -3.47 37.55 -39.99
N VAL A 55 -3.99 36.69 -39.14
CA VAL A 55 -4.07 35.24 -39.40
C VAL A 55 -5.50 34.74 -39.60
N LEU A 56 -6.52 35.61 -39.49
CA LEU A 56 -7.91 35.26 -39.82
C LEU A 56 -8.23 35.59 -41.28
N HIS A 57 -8.99 34.73 -41.94
CA HIS A 57 -9.67 35.08 -43.18
C HIS A 57 -10.92 35.93 -42.86
N PRO A 58 -11.28 36.95 -43.67
CA PRO A 58 -12.45 37.81 -43.40
C PRO A 58 -13.78 37.05 -43.31
N GLU A 59 -13.91 35.94 -44.04
CA GLU A 59 -15.12 35.10 -44.03
C GLU A 59 -15.12 34.04 -42.92
N LEU A 60 -14.14 34.04 -42.02
CA LEU A 60 -14.08 33.05 -40.94
C LEU A 60 -15.31 33.16 -40.02
N VAL A 61 -15.87 32.00 -39.69
CA VAL A 61 -16.86 31.83 -38.63
C VAL A 61 -16.31 30.86 -37.60
N ARG A 62 -16.11 31.32 -36.38
CA ARG A 62 -15.89 30.43 -35.22
C ARG A 62 -17.22 29.88 -34.76
N ARG A 63 -17.30 28.56 -34.62
CA ARG A 63 -18.43 27.83 -34.04
C ARG A 63 -18.01 27.27 -32.70
N SER A 64 -18.74 27.59 -31.63
CA SER A 64 -18.43 27.12 -30.27
C SER A 64 -19.61 26.38 -29.69
N LEU A 65 -19.40 25.15 -29.23
CA LEU A 65 -20.37 24.45 -28.41
C LEU A 65 -20.43 25.15 -27.05
N VAL A 66 -21.60 25.61 -26.63
CA VAL A 66 -21.82 26.19 -25.29
C VAL A 66 -22.85 25.35 -24.55
N VAL A 67 -22.60 25.13 -23.26
CA VAL A 67 -23.56 24.46 -22.37
C VAL A 67 -24.27 25.55 -21.58
N LEU A 68 -25.59 25.63 -21.75
CA LEU A 68 -26.43 26.58 -21.02
C LEU A 68 -26.58 26.15 -19.54
N PRO A 69 -26.99 27.06 -18.63
CA PRO A 69 -27.19 26.73 -17.22
C PRO A 69 -28.19 25.59 -16.96
N ASP A 70 -29.07 25.30 -17.92
CA ASP A 70 -30.06 24.22 -17.89
C ASP A 70 -29.52 22.89 -18.49
N GLY A 71 -28.26 22.85 -18.88
CA GLY A 71 -27.58 21.67 -19.45
C GLY A 71 -27.80 21.49 -20.95
N ARG A 72 -28.57 22.34 -21.64
CA ARG A 72 -28.72 22.26 -23.10
C ARG A 72 -27.46 22.72 -23.82
N GLU A 73 -27.12 22.03 -24.88
CA GLU A 73 -26.00 22.37 -25.76
C GLU A 73 -26.48 23.21 -26.94
N GLU A 74 -25.85 24.36 -27.17
CA GLU A 74 -26.13 25.24 -28.31
C GLU A 74 -24.85 25.62 -29.06
N LEU A 75 -25.00 25.94 -30.35
CA LEU A 75 -23.89 26.39 -31.17
C LEU A 75 -23.86 27.92 -31.24
N GLN A 76 -22.79 28.52 -30.72
CA GLN A 76 -22.56 29.95 -30.83
C GLN A 76 -21.62 30.26 -31.98
N ASN A 77 -22.05 31.16 -32.88
CA ASN A 77 -21.24 31.63 -34.00
C ASN A 77 -20.63 33.00 -33.70
N VAL A 78 -19.34 33.15 -34.00
CA VAL A 78 -18.60 34.41 -33.87
C VAL A 78 -17.82 34.67 -35.17
N THR A 79 -18.07 35.80 -35.83
CA THR A 79 -17.39 36.16 -37.09
C THR A 79 -15.94 36.63 -36.85
N ALA A 80 -15.14 36.70 -37.91
CA ALA A 80 -13.78 37.25 -37.84
C ALA A 80 -13.74 38.65 -37.20
N ASP A 81 -14.61 39.57 -37.62
CA ASP A 81 -14.68 40.93 -37.06
C ASP A 81 -15.04 40.92 -35.57
N GLN A 82 -15.97 40.05 -35.17
CA GLN A 82 -16.33 39.89 -33.76
C GLN A 82 -15.16 39.32 -32.94
N LEU A 83 -14.37 38.39 -33.49
CA LEU A 83 -13.17 37.89 -32.83
C LEU A 83 -12.11 38.98 -32.66
N VAL A 84 -11.89 39.82 -33.68
CA VAL A 84 -10.97 40.97 -33.59
C VAL A 84 -11.47 41.99 -32.55
N ALA A 85 -12.77 42.25 -32.49
CA ALA A 85 -13.38 43.12 -31.48
C ALA A 85 -13.20 42.56 -30.06
N VAL A 86 -13.42 41.25 -29.86
CA VAL A 86 -13.21 40.58 -28.57
C VAL A 86 -11.73 40.56 -28.16
N ALA A 87 -10.82 40.36 -29.12
CA ALA A 87 -9.38 40.48 -28.85
C ALA A 87 -9.03 41.90 -28.39
N THR A 88 -9.60 42.93 -29.01
CA THR A 88 -9.40 44.33 -28.63
C THR A 88 -9.90 44.62 -27.20
N SER A 89 -11.07 44.09 -26.82
CA SER A 89 -11.64 44.29 -25.47
C SER A 89 -10.85 43.59 -24.36
N ARG A 90 -9.93 42.69 -24.70
CA ARG A 90 -9.05 41.99 -23.74
C ARG A 90 -7.80 42.80 -23.37
N LYS A 91 -7.51 43.89 -24.08
CA LYS A 91 -6.33 44.74 -23.84
C LYS A 91 -6.36 45.36 -22.44
N GLY A 92 -5.42 44.95 -21.58
CA GLY A 92 -5.29 45.47 -20.21
C GLY A 92 -6.09 44.72 -19.12
N ALA A 93 -6.81 43.64 -19.47
CA ALA A 93 -7.37 42.75 -18.46
C ALA A 93 -6.22 42.05 -17.70
N LYS A 94 -6.23 42.08 -16.36
CA LYS A 94 -5.34 41.28 -15.51
C LYS A 94 -5.70 39.79 -15.63
N VAL A 95 -5.43 39.20 -16.79
CA VAL A 95 -5.54 37.75 -17.00
C VAL A 95 -4.20 37.17 -16.54
N ALA A 96 -4.21 36.39 -15.46
CA ALA A 96 -3.08 35.56 -15.07
C ALA A 96 -2.60 34.78 -16.31
N ALA A 97 -1.29 34.69 -16.54
CA ALA A 97 -0.72 34.02 -17.72
C ALA A 97 -1.40 32.66 -17.92
N SER A 98 -2.31 32.58 -18.88
CA SER A 98 -3.04 31.34 -19.15
C SER A 98 -2.04 30.34 -19.73
N PRO A 99 -2.01 29.07 -19.28
CA PRO A 99 -1.07 28.09 -19.82
C PRO A 99 -1.18 28.04 -21.34
N ARG A 100 -0.03 28.05 -22.03
CA ARG A 100 0.04 28.02 -23.49
C ARG A 100 -0.70 26.78 -24.01
N GLY A 101 -1.70 26.98 -24.86
CA GLY A 101 -2.37 25.87 -25.52
C GLY A 101 -1.40 25.06 -26.38
N GLU A 102 -1.50 23.74 -26.33
CA GLU A 102 -0.73 22.83 -27.18
C GLU A 102 -1.27 22.88 -28.61
N VAL A 103 -0.39 23.09 -29.59
CA VAL A 103 -0.74 23.14 -31.01
C VAL A 103 -0.25 21.86 -31.69
N THR A 104 -1.18 21.09 -32.25
CA THR A 104 -0.89 19.87 -33.01
C THR A 104 -1.35 20.07 -34.45
N VAL A 105 -0.45 19.96 -35.43
CA VAL A 105 -0.83 19.89 -36.85
C VAL A 105 -1.36 18.48 -37.11
N LEU A 106 -2.61 18.39 -37.55
CA LEU A 106 -3.26 17.10 -37.83
C LEU A 106 -3.03 16.68 -39.28
N GLU A 107 -3.09 17.64 -40.21
CA GLU A 107 -2.88 17.39 -41.63
C GLU A 107 -2.42 18.66 -42.35
N VAL A 108 -1.57 18.49 -43.37
CA VAL A 108 -1.27 19.52 -44.37
C VAL A 108 -1.33 18.89 -45.75
N ASN A 109 -2.18 19.41 -46.62
CA ASN A 109 -2.36 18.94 -47.99
C ASN A 109 -2.34 20.13 -48.96
N GLY A 110 -1.18 20.38 -49.56
CA GLY A 110 -0.97 21.50 -50.46
C GLY A 110 -1.22 22.85 -49.79
N ALA A 111 -2.26 23.56 -50.23
CA ALA A 111 -2.68 24.84 -49.68
C ALA A 111 -3.72 24.72 -48.54
N LEU A 112 -4.01 23.52 -48.05
CA LEU A 112 -4.97 23.26 -46.98
C LEU A 112 -4.26 22.68 -45.75
N ALA A 113 -4.70 23.03 -44.56
CA ALA A 113 -4.21 22.44 -43.33
C ALA A 113 -5.28 22.37 -42.24
N THR A 114 -5.15 21.39 -41.35
CA THR A 114 -5.98 21.22 -40.17
C THR A 114 -5.09 21.15 -38.94
N ALA A 115 -5.42 21.92 -37.90
CA ALA A 115 -4.67 21.98 -36.65
C ALA A 115 -5.60 21.91 -35.43
N LYS A 116 -5.12 21.29 -34.35
CA LYS A 116 -5.79 21.24 -33.05
C LYS A 116 -5.07 22.16 -32.08
N VAL A 117 -5.84 22.93 -31.31
CA VAL A 117 -5.36 23.71 -30.16
C VAL A 117 -6.04 23.18 -28.91
N ALA A 118 -5.26 22.69 -27.94
CA ALA A 118 -5.76 22.23 -26.64
C ALA A 118 -5.28 23.17 -25.54
N SER A 119 -6.22 23.84 -24.86
CA SER A 119 -5.95 24.78 -23.76
C SER A 119 -6.69 24.36 -22.49
N PRO A 120 -6.27 24.78 -21.29
CA PRO A 120 -7.03 24.54 -20.07
C PRO A 120 -8.45 25.13 -20.20
N GLY A 121 -9.45 24.25 -20.32
CA GLY A 121 -10.86 24.62 -20.45
C GLY A 121 -11.41 24.67 -21.88
N SER A 122 -10.62 24.48 -22.95
CA SER A 122 -11.18 24.38 -24.32
C SER A 122 -10.32 23.59 -25.30
N VAL A 123 -10.96 22.93 -26.25
CA VAL A 123 -10.32 22.31 -27.42
C VAL A 123 -10.89 22.95 -28.68
N ALA A 124 -10.02 23.35 -29.61
CA ALA A 124 -10.41 23.90 -30.90
C ALA A 124 -9.75 23.14 -32.07
N LEU A 125 -10.52 22.89 -33.12
CA LEU A 125 -10.04 22.46 -34.43
C LEU A 125 -10.10 23.64 -35.38
N LEU A 126 -8.99 23.90 -36.07
CA LEU A 126 -8.82 25.01 -36.98
C LEU A 126 -8.58 24.46 -38.39
N HIS A 127 -9.29 25.00 -39.36
CA HIS A 127 -8.99 24.79 -40.78
C HIS A 127 -8.31 26.03 -41.34
N LEU A 128 -7.19 25.82 -42.03
CA LEU A 128 -6.37 26.88 -42.61
C LEU A 128 -6.24 26.68 -44.10
N VAL A 129 -6.16 27.80 -44.83
CA VAL A 129 -5.84 27.83 -46.25
C VAL A 129 -4.65 28.76 -46.50
N ARG A 130 -3.79 28.41 -47.44
CA ARG A 130 -2.67 29.25 -47.86
C ARG A 130 -3.08 30.15 -49.02
N LEU A 131 -3.19 31.45 -48.77
CA LEU A 131 -3.56 32.48 -49.76
C LEU A 131 -2.43 33.49 -49.89
N ASN A 132 -2.01 33.77 -51.13
CA ASN A 132 -0.91 34.71 -51.43
C ASN A 132 0.38 34.45 -50.62
N GLY A 133 0.68 33.18 -50.35
CA GLY A 133 1.86 32.76 -49.59
C GLY A 133 1.68 32.65 -48.07
N GLU A 134 0.57 33.16 -47.52
CA GLU A 134 0.29 33.21 -46.07
C GLU A 134 -0.81 32.22 -45.66
N TRP A 135 -0.67 31.59 -44.49
CA TRP A 135 -1.72 30.76 -43.91
C TRP A 135 -2.77 31.62 -43.21
N LYS A 136 -4.04 31.44 -43.57
CA LYS A 136 -5.20 32.08 -42.95
C LYS A 136 -6.12 31.02 -42.37
N ILE A 137 -6.57 31.23 -41.13
CA ILE A 137 -7.60 30.41 -40.51
C ILE A 137 -8.93 30.80 -41.16
N VAL A 138 -9.63 29.83 -41.75
CA VAL A 138 -10.90 30.02 -42.46
C VAL A 138 -12.10 29.45 -41.70
N ASP A 139 -11.86 28.49 -40.80
CA ASP A 139 -12.90 27.95 -39.93
C ASP A 139 -12.29 27.53 -38.60
N MET A 140 -13.10 27.63 -37.54
CA MET A 140 -12.71 27.20 -36.20
C MET A 140 -13.90 26.61 -35.47
N VAL A 141 -13.80 25.34 -35.08
CA VAL A 141 -14.81 24.67 -34.27
C VAL A 141 -14.22 24.40 -32.90
N SER A 142 -14.89 24.86 -31.84
CA SER A 142 -14.38 24.76 -30.47
C SER A 142 -15.42 24.24 -29.49
N ARG A 143 -14.96 23.62 -28.41
CA ARG A 143 -15.77 23.14 -27.30
C ARG A 143 -15.06 23.36 -25.96
N PRO A 144 -15.78 23.42 -24.83
CA PRO A 144 -15.17 23.32 -23.51
C PRO A 144 -14.41 21.99 -23.39
N ALA A 145 -13.29 22.01 -22.68
CA ALA A 145 -12.64 20.76 -22.30
C ALA A 145 -13.63 19.90 -21.49
N GLY A 146 -13.79 18.64 -21.88
CA GLY A 146 -14.71 17.69 -21.22
C GLY A 146 -16.09 17.51 -21.86
N VAL A 147 -16.56 18.40 -22.73
CA VAL A 147 -17.87 18.22 -23.42
C VAL A 147 -17.65 17.48 -24.74
N GLY A 148 -18.00 16.20 -24.85
CA GLY A 148 -17.87 15.44 -26.11
C GLY A 148 -16.86 14.28 -26.09
N GLY A 149 -16.99 13.35 -25.14
CA GLY A 149 -16.66 11.94 -25.41
C GLY A 149 -15.27 11.42 -25.03
N GLU A 150 -14.59 11.98 -24.04
CA GLU A 150 -13.74 11.16 -23.16
C GLU A 150 -14.21 11.41 -21.73
N THR A 151 -15.22 10.64 -21.31
CA THR A 151 -15.69 10.62 -19.93
C THR A 151 -14.57 10.06 -19.07
N ASN A 152 -14.11 10.82 -18.06
CA ASN A 152 -13.16 10.29 -17.09
C ASN A 152 -13.80 9.06 -16.40
N PRO A 153 -13.26 7.84 -16.58
CA PRO A 153 -13.88 6.61 -16.10
C PRO A 153 -13.94 6.54 -14.57
N LEU A 154 -13.16 7.36 -13.86
CA LEU A 154 -13.17 7.44 -12.40
C LEU A 154 -14.33 8.29 -11.85
N LEU A 155 -14.96 9.12 -12.69
CA LEU A 155 -16.04 10.04 -12.31
C LEU A 155 -17.44 9.48 -12.59
N GLY A 156 -17.57 8.51 -13.50
CA GLY A 156 -18.85 7.91 -13.88
C GLY A 156 -19.32 6.79 -12.94
N GLU A 157 -20.47 6.20 -13.27
CA GLU A 157 -20.90 4.90 -12.74
C GLU A 157 -20.20 3.77 -13.50
N TRP A 158 -19.99 2.63 -12.84
CA TRP A 158 -19.35 1.46 -13.45
C TRP A 158 -20.39 0.37 -13.72
N HIS A 159 -20.50 -0.05 -14.98
CA HIS A 159 -21.38 -1.14 -15.42
C HIS A 159 -20.62 -2.43 -15.73
N THR A 160 -19.37 -2.50 -15.31
CA THR A 160 -18.53 -3.71 -15.33
C THR A 160 -19.14 -4.81 -14.45
N PRO A 161 -18.78 -6.09 -14.68
CA PRO A 161 -19.19 -7.19 -13.80
C PRO A 161 -18.91 -6.86 -12.32
N PHE A 162 -19.93 -7.04 -11.47
CA PHE A 162 -19.91 -6.77 -10.02
C PHE A 162 -19.59 -5.31 -9.62
N GLY A 163 -19.58 -4.38 -10.58
CA GLY A 163 -19.17 -2.98 -10.37
C GLY A 163 -17.69 -2.85 -10.07
N ALA A 164 -16.85 -3.70 -10.67
CA ALA A 164 -15.39 -3.61 -10.59
C ALA A 164 -14.83 -2.35 -11.29
N PRO A 165 -13.68 -1.80 -10.90
CA PRO A 165 -13.10 -0.69 -11.65
C PRO A 165 -12.83 -1.10 -13.11
N PRO A 166 -13.15 -0.24 -14.11
CA PRO A 166 -12.85 -0.51 -15.50
C PRO A 166 -11.35 -0.30 -15.78
N PHE A 167 -10.48 -1.14 -15.20
CA PHE A 167 -9.03 -0.96 -15.24
C PHE A 167 -8.46 -0.82 -16.66
N GLY A 168 -9.07 -1.44 -17.68
CA GLY A 168 -8.68 -1.28 -19.07
C GLY A 168 -8.94 0.11 -19.67
N GLU A 169 -9.78 0.93 -19.03
CA GLU A 169 -10.09 2.30 -19.44
C GLU A 169 -9.35 3.36 -18.61
N ILE A 170 -8.81 2.99 -17.45
CA ILE A 170 -8.18 3.90 -16.51
C ILE A 170 -6.74 4.18 -16.95
N ARG A 171 -6.37 5.46 -17.07
CA ARG A 171 -5.04 5.93 -17.44
C ARG A 171 -4.51 6.92 -16.39
N PRO A 172 -3.19 7.08 -16.23
CA PRO A 172 -2.62 8.01 -15.26
C PRO A 172 -3.18 9.44 -15.35
N GLU A 173 -3.42 9.95 -16.56
CA GLU A 173 -3.98 11.29 -16.80
C GLU A 173 -5.40 11.49 -16.25
N HIS A 174 -6.14 10.42 -15.94
CA HIS A 174 -7.47 10.51 -15.36
C HIS A 174 -7.47 10.88 -13.88
N PHE A 175 -6.39 10.59 -13.15
CA PHE A 175 -6.41 10.68 -11.68
C PHE A 175 -6.41 12.12 -11.17
N LEU A 176 -5.51 12.98 -11.63
CA LEU A 176 -5.42 14.35 -11.11
C LEU A 176 -6.75 15.13 -11.28
N PRO A 177 -7.39 15.14 -12.48
CA PRO A 177 -8.72 15.76 -12.63
C PRO A 177 -9.79 15.08 -11.76
N ALA A 178 -9.72 13.75 -11.60
CA ALA A 178 -10.69 13.03 -10.77
C ALA A 178 -10.57 13.39 -9.28
N PHE A 179 -9.35 13.50 -8.74
CA PHE A 179 -9.11 13.94 -7.36
C PHE A 179 -9.59 15.37 -7.14
N GLN A 180 -9.29 16.29 -8.06
CA GLN A 180 -9.74 17.69 -7.97
C GLN A 180 -11.28 17.78 -7.92
N GLU A 181 -11.95 17.06 -8.81
CA GLU A 181 -13.42 17.03 -8.83
C GLU A 181 -14.00 16.33 -7.60
N ALA A 182 -13.38 15.23 -7.15
CA ALA A 182 -13.83 14.49 -5.98
C ALA A 182 -13.72 15.31 -4.69
N ILE A 183 -12.60 16.02 -4.49
CA ILE A 183 -12.42 16.97 -3.39
C ILE A 183 -13.49 18.07 -3.45
N ARG A 184 -13.68 18.68 -4.63
CA ARG A 184 -14.69 19.74 -4.83
C ARG A 184 -16.10 19.28 -4.47
N ARG A 185 -16.49 18.04 -4.82
CA ARG A 185 -17.80 17.48 -4.43
C ARG A 185 -17.89 17.19 -2.93
N HIS A 186 -16.81 16.65 -2.35
CA HIS A 186 -16.78 16.41 -0.91
C HIS A 186 -16.89 17.72 -0.13
N ASP A 187 -16.22 18.79 -0.54
CA ASP A 187 -16.36 20.12 0.06
C ASP A 187 -17.81 20.63 0.04
N GLN A 188 -18.55 20.36 -1.04
CA GLN A 188 -19.97 20.74 -1.15
C GLN A 188 -20.85 19.94 -0.19
N GLU A 189 -20.62 18.64 -0.07
CA GLU A 189 -21.32 17.77 0.88
C GLU A 189 -21.04 18.22 2.32
N LEU A 190 -19.77 18.48 2.65
CA LEU A 190 -19.35 18.98 3.96
C LEU A 190 -19.93 20.36 4.27
N ALA A 191 -19.96 21.27 3.30
CA ALA A 191 -20.58 22.58 3.46
C ALA A 191 -22.09 22.47 3.71
N ALA A 192 -22.78 21.56 3.03
CA ALA A 192 -24.20 21.29 3.23
C ALA A 192 -24.47 20.76 4.65
N ILE A 193 -23.63 19.85 5.16
CA ILE A 193 -23.73 19.35 6.54
C ILE A 193 -23.47 20.48 7.53
N ALA A 194 -22.39 21.24 7.35
CA ALA A 194 -21.98 22.32 8.24
C ALA A 194 -23.04 23.43 8.34
N SER A 195 -23.73 23.73 7.24
CA SER A 195 -24.70 24.82 7.14
C SER A 195 -26.17 24.39 7.29
N ASN A 196 -26.43 23.10 7.56
CA ASN A 196 -27.80 22.60 7.71
C ASN A 196 -28.53 23.32 8.86
N PRO A 197 -29.64 24.04 8.60
CA PRO A 197 -30.32 24.84 9.63
C PRO A 197 -31.07 24.00 10.66
N ALA A 198 -31.34 22.73 10.38
CA ALA A 198 -31.98 21.83 11.34
C ALA A 198 -31.03 21.51 12.51
N GLU A 199 -31.62 21.27 13.70
CA GLU A 199 -30.86 20.86 14.89
C GLU A 199 -29.98 19.64 14.58
N PRO A 200 -28.72 19.59 15.08
CA PRO A 200 -27.83 18.47 14.84
C PRO A 200 -28.39 17.15 15.41
N THR A 201 -28.52 16.16 14.54
CA THR A 201 -28.90 14.79 14.89
C THR A 201 -27.84 13.81 14.42
N PHE A 202 -27.89 12.56 14.90
CA PHE A 202 -27.00 11.52 14.39
C PHE A 202 -27.10 11.40 12.85
N ALA A 203 -28.32 11.36 12.30
CA ALA A 203 -28.55 11.20 10.87
C ALA A 203 -28.02 12.38 10.04
N ASN A 204 -28.38 13.62 10.38
CA ASN A 204 -28.03 14.80 9.56
C ASN A 204 -26.60 15.33 9.78
N THR A 205 -25.82 14.68 10.66
CA THR A 205 -24.47 15.12 11.02
C THR A 205 -23.49 13.96 10.97
N VAL A 206 -23.64 12.94 11.82
CA VAL A 206 -22.65 11.85 11.92
C VAL A 206 -22.76 10.87 10.75
N ALA A 207 -23.97 10.35 10.49
CA ALA A 207 -24.21 9.48 9.34
C ALA A 207 -23.96 10.24 8.03
N ALA A 208 -24.45 11.47 7.91
CA ALA A 208 -24.18 12.31 6.73
C ALA A 208 -22.68 12.57 6.49
N LEU A 209 -21.86 12.74 7.54
CA LEU A 209 -20.41 12.82 7.42
C LEU A 209 -19.81 11.48 6.94
N ASP A 210 -20.28 10.36 7.49
CA ASP A 210 -19.86 9.03 7.08
C ASP A 210 -20.22 8.70 5.62
N ASP A 211 -21.35 9.21 5.12
CA ASP A 211 -21.85 9.03 3.75
C ASP A 211 -21.18 9.98 2.74
N SER A 212 -20.56 11.08 3.20
CA SER A 212 -19.86 12.04 2.34
C SER A 212 -18.55 11.48 1.76
N GLY A 213 -18.06 12.05 0.66
CA GLY A 213 -16.73 11.73 0.10
C GLY A 213 -16.65 10.38 -0.60
N GLU A 214 -17.77 9.76 -0.99
CA GLU A 214 -17.78 8.46 -1.67
C GLU A 214 -16.98 8.45 -2.98
N LEU A 215 -17.13 9.50 -3.79
CA LEU A 215 -16.34 9.64 -5.00
C LEU A 215 -14.84 9.72 -4.70
N LEU A 216 -14.46 10.48 -3.67
CA LEU A 216 -13.07 10.65 -3.26
C LEU A 216 -12.47 9.33 -2.79
N ALA A 217 -13.19 8.58 -1.95
CA ALA A 217 -12.79 7.25 -1.50
C ALA A 217 -12.58 6.30 -2.69
N ARG A 218 -13.53 6.27 -3.65
CA ARG A 218 -13.44 5.44 -4.85
C ARG A 218 -12.21 5.76 -5.70
N VAL A 219 -11.96 7.04 -5.99
CA VAL A 219 -10.78 7.49 -6.76
C VAL A 219 -9.49 7.11 -6.02
N ASN A 220 -9.45 7.37 -4.71
CA ASN A 220 -8.30 7.09 -3.86
C ASN A 220 -7.98 5.59 -3.79
N ASN A 221 -8.99 4.73 -3.62
CA ASN A 221 -8.78 3.29 -3.51
C ASN A 221 -8.25 2.69 -4.82
N VAL A 222 -8.81 3.09 -5.97
CA VAL A 222 -8.30 2.67 -7.29
C VAL A 222 -6.87 3.16 -7.52
N PHE A 223 -6.58 4.42 -7.14
CA PHE A 223 -5.22 4.95 -7.22
C PHE A 223 -4.26 4.16 -6.34
N GLY A 224 -4.68 3.80 -5.11
CA GLY A 224 -3.90 3.02 -4.16
C GLY A 224 -3.55 1.61 -4.65
N VAL A 225 -4.46 0.96 -5.39
CA VAL A 225 -4.17 -0.32 -6.07
C VAL A 225 -3.02 -0.13 -7.06
N LEU A 226 -3.14 0.83 -7.98
CA LEU A 226 -2.14 1.04 -9.01
C LEU A 226 -0.81 1.56 -8.45
N SER A 227 -0.82 2.50 -7.50
CA SER A 227 0.41 3.06 -6.93
C SER A 227 1.20 2.05 -6.10
N SER A 228 0.57 0.99 -5.60
CA SER A 228 1.23 -0.06 -4.83
C SER A 228 1.59 -1.30 -5.67
N ALA A 229 0.72 -1.70 -6.60
CA ALA A 229 0.85 -2.95 -7.35
C ALA A 229 1.30 -2.78 -8.80
N GLU A 230 1.12 -1.60 -9.41
CA GLU A 230 1.38 -1.34 -10.83
C GLU A 230 1.81 0.12 -11.10
N THR A 231 2.74 0.63 -10.29
CA THR A 231 3.18 2.02 -10.35
C THR A 231 4.13 2.28 -11.52
N ASN A 232 4.21 3.54 -11.94
CA ASN A 232 5.11 4.02 -12.98
C ASN A 232 5.39 5.52 -12.76
N GLU A 233 6.28 6.11 -13.57
CA GLU A 233 6.68 7.52 -13.44
C GLU A 233 5.49 8.50 -13.52
N GLN A 234 4.48 8.20 -14.35
CA GLN A 234 3.30 9.05 -14.50
C GLN A 234 2.41 9.00 -13.25
N LEU A 235 2.19 7.81 -12.69
CA LEU A 235 1.43 7.64 -11.44
C LEU A 235 2.16 8.26 -10.25
N GLN A 236 3.49 8.16 -10.20
CA GLN A 236 4.31 8.83 -9.17
C GLN A 236 4.21 10.36 -9.27
N ALA A 237 4.21 10.91 -10.49
CA ALA A 237 4.01 12.35 -10.71
C ALA A 237 2.62 12.83 -10.29
N VAL A 238 1.59 11.99 -10.45
CA VAL A 238 0.25 12.24 -9.90
C VAL A 238 0.29 12.18 -8.37
N GLU A 239 0.91 11.16 -7.78
CA GLU A 239 1.01 10.99 -6.32
C GLU A 239 1.65 12.21 -5.64
N ALA A 240 2.72 12.74 -6.22
CA ALA A 240 3.42 13.92 -5.72
C ALA A 240 2.54 15.18 -5.68
N GLN A 241 1.54 15.29 -6.57
CA GLN A 241 0.59 16.40 -6.59
C GLN A 241 -0.62 16.15 -5.68
N VAL A 242 -1.12 14.92 -5.67
CA VAL A 242 -2.36 14.56 -4.95
C VAL A 242 -2.14 14.44 -3.45
N LYS A 243 -1.02 13.89 -2.98
CA LYS A 243 -0.76 13.72 -1.54
C LYS A 243 -0.90 15.02 -0.72
N PRO A 244 -0.26 16.15 -1.12
CA PRO A 244 -0.45 17.43 -0.44
C PRO A 244 -1.90 17.92 -0.47
N MET A 245 -2.62 17.71 -1.57
CA MET A 245 -4.03 18.10 -1.70
C MET A 245 -4.93 17.33 -0.74
N LEU A 246 -4.76 16.00 -0.65
CA LEU A 246 -5.52 15.16 0.28
C LEU A 246 -5.22 15.50 1.74
N ALA A 247 -3.96 15.81 2.07
CA ALA A 247 -3.57 16.23 3.41
C ALA A 247 -4.22 17.57 3.80
N ALA A 248 -4.17 18.56 2.91
CA ALA A 248 -4.82 19.86 3.12
C ALA A 248 -6.34 19.70 3.28
N HIS A 249 -6.97 18.90 2.42
CA HIS A 249 -8.40 18.59 2.50
C HIS A 249 -8.78 17.96 3.85
N ALA A 250 -8.02 16.97 4.32
CA ALA A 250 -8.26 16.33 5.61
C ALA A 250 -8.14 17.32 6.79
N ASP A 251 -7.14 18.21 6.78
CA ASP A 251 -6.99 19.28 7.76
C ASP A 251 -8.21 20.22 7.75
N ASP A 252 -8.70 20.59 6.57
CA ASP A 252 -9.86 21.46 6.42
C ASP A 252 -11.14 20.81 6.97
N VAL A 253 -11.31 19.48 6.83
CA VAL A 253 -12.42 18.75 7.48
C VAL A 253 -12.34 18.82 9.00
N TYR A 254 -11.22 18.37 9.59
CA TYR A 254 -11.13 18.19 11.05
C TYR A 254 -10.96 19.50 11.84
N LEU A 255 -10.49 20.56 11.19
CA LEU A 255 -10.36 21.89 11.79
C LEU A 255 -11.58 22.80 11.52
N ASN A 256 -12.55 22.33 10.72
CA ASN A 256 -13.80 23.04 10.47
C ASN A 256 -14.64 23.20 11.75
N LYS A 257 -14.70 24.44 12.26
CA LYS A 257 -15.41 24.78 13.50
C LYS A 257 -16.92 24.48 13.42
N ALA A 258 -17.53 24.71 12.26
CA ALA A 258 -18.98 24.50 12.08
C ALA A 258 -19.33 23.01 12.09
N LEU A 259 -18.57 22.18 11.37
CA LEU A 259 -18.73 20.72 11.42
C LEU A 259 -18.52 20.19 12.83
N PHE A 260 -17.43 20.58 13.49
CA PHE A 260 -17.16 20.12 14.85
C PHE A 260 -18.25 20.53 15.84
N ALA A 261 -18.77 21.76 15.75
CA ALA A 261 -19.85 22.22 16.62
C ALA A 261 -21.10 21.33 16.50
N ARG A 262 -21.44 20.88 15.28
CA ARG A 262 -22.54 19.94 15.07
C ARG A 262 -22.25 18.57 15.67
N VAL A 263 -21.08 18.00 15.40
CA VAL A 263 -20.67 16.70 15.94
C VAL A 263 -20.64 16.73 17.47
N GLU A 264 -20.08 17.79 18.07
CA GLU A 264 -20.04 17.97 19.52
C GLU A 264 -21.45 18.08 20.12
N ALA A 265 -22.38 18.78 19.45
CA ALA A 265 -23.77 18.87 19.90
C ALA A 265 -24.44 17.49 19.99
N VAL A 266 -24.25 16.63 18.97
CA VAL A 266 -24.76 15.25 18.97
C VAL A 266 -24.06 14.42 20.06
N TYR A 267 -22.73 14.52 20.16
CA TYR A 267 -21.94 13.79 21.15
C TYR A 267 -22.34 14.09 22.60
N ARG A 268 -22.62 15.36 22.93
CA ARG A 268 -23.09 15.78 24.26
C ARG A 268 -24.45 15.19 24.61
N GLN A 269 -25.27 14.86 23.62
CA GLN A 269 -26.59 14.27 23.79
C GLN A 269 -26.61 12.75 23.73
N ARG A 270 -25.48 12.08 23.44
CA ARG A 270 -25.39 10.64 23.12
C ARG A 270 -26.15 9.71 24.08
N GLN A 271 -26.14 10.01 25.38
CA GLN A 271 -26.85 9.21 26.40
C GLN A 271 -28.38 9.26 26.28
N ARG A 272 -28.94 10.21 25.52
CA ARG A 272 -30.39 10.40 25.30
C ARG A 272 -30.85 9.99 23.89
N LEU A 273 -29.91 9.70 22.97
CA LEU A 273 -30.22 9.44 21.56
C LEU A 273 -30.67 8.00 21.27
N HIS A 274 -30.65 7.11 22.28
CA HIS A 274 -31.00 5.68 22.13
C HIS A 274 -30.33 4.99 20.93
N LEU A 275 -29.08 5.36 20.65
CA LEU A 275 -28.28 4.80 19.55
C LEU A 275 -28.03 3.32 19.78
N ASN A 276 -28.01 2.54 18.69
CA ASN A 276 -27.49 1.17 18.76
C ASN A 276 -25.96 1.18 18.95
N ALA A 277 -25.37 0.00 19.18
CA ALA A 277 -23.94 -0.12 19.49
C ALA A 277 -23.03 0.46 18.37
N GLU A 278 -23.38 0.19 17.10
CA GLU A 278 -22.60 0.66 15.96
C GLU A 278 -22.73 2.18 15.76
N GLU A 279 -23.94 2.73 15.91
CA GLU A 279 -24.19 4.18 15.85
C GLU A 279 -23.47 4.92 16.98
N ALA A 280 -23.47 4.34 18.20
CA ALA A 280 -22.72 4.88 19.32
C ALA A 280 -21.20 4.87 19.04
N MET A 281 -20.68 3.75 18.51
CA MET A 281 -19.27 3.62 18.15
C MET A 281 -18.86 4.64 17.08
N LEU A 282 -19.65 4.80 16.02
CA LEU A 282 -19.39 5.78 14.97
C LEU A 282 -19.38 7.22 15.52
N LEU A 283 -20.35 7.57 16.37
CA LEU A 283 -20.40 8.89 16.99
C LEU A 283 -19.18 9.14 17.89
N GLU A 284 -18.80 8.17 18.71
CA GLU A 284 -17.63 8.28 19.58
C GLU A 284 -16.34 8.44 18.78
N ARG A 285 -16.12 7.60 17.77
CA ARG A 285 -14.96 7.68 16.87
C ARG A 285 -14.91 9.00 16.11
N THR A 286 -16.04 9.41 15.52
CA THR A 286 -16.14 10.67 14.78
C THR A 286 -15.75 11.84 15.68
N TYR A 287 -16.38 11.97 16.85
CA TYR A 287 -16.05 13.01 17.81
C TYR A 287 -14.58 12.96 18.25
N ARG A 288 -14.05 11.76 18.54
CA ARG A 288 -12.67 11.58 18.97
C ARG A 288 -11.68 12.01 17.89
N ARG A 289 -11.92 11.67 16.62
CA ARG A 289 -11.10 12.11 15.47
C ARG A 289 -11.03 13.63 15.38
N PHE A 290 -12.15 14.34 15.54
CA PHE A 290 -12.13 15.81 15.59
C PHE A 290 -11.31 16.35 16.77
N VAL A 291 -11.49 15.82 17.98
CA VAL A 291 -10.74 16.26 19.17
C VAL A 291 -9.24 16.02 18.99
N ARG A 292 -8.85 14.83 18.53
CA ARG A 292 -7.46 14.44 18.25
C ARG A 292 -6.86 15.20 17.07
N GLY A 293 -7.68 15.64 16.13
CA GLY A 293 -7.33 16.59 15.06
C GLY A 293 -7.17 18.03 15.55
N GLY A 294 -7.39 18.30 16.84
CA GLY A 294 -7.18 19.62 17.44
C GLY A 294 -8.40 20.54 17.34
N ALA A 295 -9.60 20.03 17.06
CA ALA A 295 -10.80 20.87 16.90
C ALA A 295 -11.07 21.78 18.13
N LYS A 296 -10.73 21.30 19.34
CA LYS A 296 -10.88 22.01 20.63
C LYS A 296 -9.74 22.98 20.99
N LEU A 297 -8.66 23.02 20.21
CA LEU A 297 -7.52 23.88 20.47
C LEU A 297 -7.83 25.36 20.22
N SER A 298 -7.14 26.26 20.93
CA SER A 298 -7.13 27.70 20.62
C SER A 298 -6.55 27.96 19.22
N PRO A 299 -6.79 29.13 18.60
CA PRO A 299 -6.17 29.48 17.33
C PRO A 299 -4.64 29.33 17.33
N GLU A 300 -3.98 29.78 18.40
CA GLU A 300 -2.52 29.71 18.56
C GLU A 300 -2.03 28.27 18.70
N GLN A 301 -2.77 27.45 19.45
CA GLN A 301 -2.49 26.03 19.60
C GLN A 301 -2.70 25.25 18.30
N LYS A 302 -3.71 25.62 17.49
CA LYS A 302 -3.92 25.04 16.14
C LYS A 302 -2.75 25.36 15.22
N GLU A 303 -2.26 26.59 15.25
CA GLU A 303 -1.07 26.97 14.47
C GLU A 303 0.17 26.16 14.92
N ARG A 304 0.35 25.99 16.24
CA ARG A 304 1.43 25.14 16.75
C ARG A 304 1.27 23.67 16.34
N LEU A 305 0.05 23.13 16.38
CA LEU A 305 -0.23 21.77 15.94
C LEU A 305 0.10 21.58 14.45
N ARG A 306 -0.28 22.55 13.59
CA ARG A 306 0.07 22.54 12.17
C ARG A 306 1.59 22.56 11.96
N ALA A 307 2.32 23.42 12.66
CA ALA A 307 3.77 23.48 12.59
C ALA A 307 4.43 22.16 13.04
N ILE A 308 3.94 21.53 14.12
CA ILE A 308 4.43 20.22 14.58
C ILE A 308 4.14 19.14 13.52
N ASN A 309 2.93 19.09 12.97
CA ASN A 309 2.57 18.10 11.94
C ASN A 309 3.45 18.23 10.69
N ALA A 310 3.68 19.46 10.22
CA ALA A 310 4.53 19.72 9.08
C ALA A 310 5.99 19.28 9.33
N GLU A 311 6.53 19.58 10.51
CA GLU A 311 7.90 19.20 10.87
C GLU A 311 8.03 17.68 11.06
N LEU A 312 7.08 17.02 11.71
CA LEU A 312 7.04 15.56 11.84
C LEU A 312 7.05 14.90 10.46
N SER A 313 6.18 15.35 9.55
CA SER A 313 6.12 14.83 8.17
C SER A 313 7.46 14.97 7.46
N ARG A 314 8.08 16.16 7.52
CA ARG A 314 9.40 16.41 6.93
C ARG A 314 10.49 15.51 7.51
N ARG A 315 10.51 15.31 8.83
CA ARG A 315 11.52 14.50 9.53
C ARG A 315 11.36 13.01 9.23
N ILE A 316 10.13 12.50 9.17
CA ILE A 316 9.84 11.10 8.83
C ILE A 316 10.27 10.79 7.40
N VAL A 317 9.94 11.68 6.45
CA VAL A 317 10.42 11.56 5.05
C VAL A 317 11.94 11.52 5.02
N LYS A 318 12.61 12.46 5.69
CA LYS A 318 14.07 12.51 5.73
C LYS A 318 14.71 11.27 6.37
N PHE A 319 14.12 10.75 7.44
CA PHE A 319 14.55 9.52 8.10
C PHE A 319 14.52 8.33 7.14
N SER A 320 13.40 8.18 6.41
CA SER A 320 13.19 7.12 5.40
C SER A 320 14.16 7.25 4.22
N GLU A 321 14.32 8.47 3.68
CA GLU A 321 15.27 8.75 2.59
C GLU A 321 16.72 8.43 2.97
N ASN A 322 17.14 8.81 4.17
CA ASN A 322 18.48 8.52 4.69
C ASN A 322 18.70 7.01 4.80
N LEU A 323 17.74 6.28 5.37
CA LEU A 323 17.79 4.82 5.50
C LEU A 323 17.87 4.13 4.14
N LEU A 324 17.05 4.57 3.18
CA LEU A 324 17.04 4.03 1.82
C LEU A 324 18.39 4.26 1.13
N ARG A 325 18.91 5.48 1.21
CA ARG A 325 20.21 5.85 0.62
C ARG A 325 21.33 4.98 1.17
N GLU A 326 21.44 4.88 2.49
CA GLU A 326 22.52 4.12 3.14
C GLU A 326 22.43 2.61 2.86
N THR A 327 21.20 2.08 2.81
CA THR A 327 20.96 0.68 2.43
C THR A 327 21.40 0.39 0.99
N ASN A 328 21.22 1.35 0.07
CA ASN A 328 21.56 1.20 -1.34
C ASN A 328 23.03 1.48 -1.67
N GLU A 329 23.68 2.38 -0.93
CA GLU A 329 25.08 2.77 -1.16
C GLU A 329 26.08 1.72 -0.66
N TYR A 330 25.74 0.99 0.40
CA TYR A 330 26.63 -0.03 0.95
C TYR A 330 26.86 -1.18 -0.02
N ARG A 331 28.15 -1.53 -0.21
CA ARG A 331 28.59 -2.66 -1.02
C ARG A 331 29.70 -3.41 -0.29
N LEU A 332 29.42 -4.65 0.09
CA LEU A 332 30.47 -5.59 0.47
C LEU A 332 31.01 -6.26 -0.81
N VAL A 333 32.16 -5.78 -1.27
CA VAL A 333 32.83 -6.31 -2.47
C VAL A 333 33.75 -7.45 -2.08
N VAL A 334 33.51 -8.63 -2.64
CA VAL A 334 34.36 -9.81 -2.47
C VAL A 334 35.07 -10.09 -3.80
N GLU A 335 36.40 -10.18 -3.78
CA GLU A 335 37.23 -10.41 -4.97
C GLU A 335 37.65 -11.87 -5.14
N ASP A 336 37.74 -12.61 -4.04
CA ASP A 336 38.14 -14.01 -4.01
C ASP A 336 36.92 -14.92 -3.81
N ARG A 337 36.61 -15.74 -4.83
CA ARG A 337 35.51 -16.71 -4.77
C ARG A 337 35.65 -17.69 -3.61
N SER A 338 36.87 -18.01 -3.18
CA SER A 338 37.10 -18.97 -2.09
C SER A 338 36.45 -18.52 -0.77
N ARG A 339 36.32 -17.20 -0.58
CA ARG A 339 35.69 -16.59 0.59
C ARG A 339 34.16 -16.70 0.59
N LEU A 340 33.56 -17.15 -0.50
CA LEU A 340 32.12 -17.39 -0.65
C LEU A 340 31.72 -18.82 -0.27
N ALA A 341 32.66 -19.61 0.27
CA ALA A 341 32.38 -20.98 0.70
C ALA A 341 31.14 -21.05 1.61
N GLY A 342 30.30 -22.06 1.35
CA GLY A 342 29.05 -22.29 2.06
C GLY A 342 27.82 -21.59 1.47
N LEU A 343 27.99 -20.54 0.67
CA LEU A 343 26.87 -19.89 0.00
C LEU A 343 26.28 -20.78 -1.12
N PRO A 344 24.95 -20.91 -1.20
CA PRO A 344 24.25 -21.48 -2.36
C PRO A 344 24.64 -20.78 -3.68
N GLU A 345 24.70 -21.53 -4.78
CA GLU A 345 25.18 -20.97 -6.06
C GLU A 345 24.25 -19.92 -6.67
N ASP A 346 22.95 -19.97 -6.39
CA ASP A 346 22.01 -18.92 -6.77
C ASP A 346 22.36 -17.58 -6.09
N GLN A 347 22.78 -17.61 -4.82
CA GLN A 347 23.25 -16.41 -4.11
C GLN A 347 24.58 -15.90 -4.66
N VAL A 348 25.52 -16.81 -4.96
CA VAL A 348 26.80 -16.45 -5.59
C VAL A 348 26.55 -15.83 -6.98
N ALA A 349 25.64 -16.39 -7.77
CA ALA A 349 25.25 -15.85 -9.06
C ALA A 349 24.56 -14.47 -8.92
N ALA A 350 23.65 -14.31 -7.96
CA ALA A 350 22.99 -13.03 -7.69
C ALA A 350 23.99 -11.94 -7.27
N ALA A 351 24.97 -12.27 -6.43
CA ALA A 351 26.01 -11.34 -6.03
C ALA A 351 26.95 -10.98 -7.20
N ALA A 352 27.21 -11.91 -8.12
CA ALA A 352 27.98 -11.64 -9.35
C ALA A 352 27.20 -10.76 -10.33
N ALA A 353 25.90 -10.99 -10.48
CA ALA A 353 25.02 -10.13 -11.28
C ALA A 353 24.99 -8.70 -10.73
N THR A 354 24.80 -8.56 -9.42
CA THR A 354 24.87 -7.28 -8.70
C THR A 354 26.21 -6.59 -8.93
N ALA A 355 27.32 -7.34 -8.87
CA ALA A 355 28.66 -6.80 -9.16
C ALA A 355 28.80 -6.31 -10.61
N LYS A 356 28.26 -7.05 -11.58
CA LYS A 356 28.27 -6.66 -12.99
C LYS A 356 27.49 -5.37 -13.22
N GLU A 357 26.29 -5.25 -12.67
CA GLU A 357 25.48 -4.02 -12.71
C GLU A 357 26.20 -2.83 -12.05
N ALA A 358 26.97 -3.11 -11.00
CA ALA A 358 27.80 -2.16 -10.30
C ALA A 358 29.10 -1.75 -11.04
N GLY A 359 29.38 -2.29 -12.23
CA GLY A 359 30.64 -2.05 -12.97
C GLY A 359 31.85 -2.79 -12.41
N LEU A 360 31.64 -3.82 -11.58
CA LEU A 360 32.65 -4.63 -10.88
C LEU A 360 32.67 -6.07 -11.41
N ALA A 361 32.67 -6.24 -12.73
CA ALA A 361 32.68 -7.56 -13.36
C ALA A 361 33.88 -8.41 -12.88
N GLY A 362 33.61 -9.69 -12.59
CA GLY A 362 34.61 -10.62 -12.03
C GLY A 362 34.69 -10.60 -10.50
N LYS A 363 33.88 -9.78 -9.81
CA LYS A 363 33.74 -9.73 -8.35
C LYS A 363 32.33 -10.16 -7.93
N TRP A 364 32.08 -10.17 -6.63
CA TRP A 364 30.77 -10.37 -6.02
C TRP A 364 30.41 -9.21 -5.11
N VAL A 365 29.17 -8.73 -5.18
CA VAL A 365 28.68 -7.62 -4.36
C VAL A 365 27.50 -8.07 -3.53
N PHE A 366 27.63 -7.98 -2.22
CA PHE A 366 26.53 -8.13 -1.27
C PHE A 366 26.07 -6.76 -0.76
N THR A 367 24.77 -6.59 -0.57
CA THR A 367 24.12 -5.32 -0.18
C THR A 367 23.47 -5.44 1.19
N LEU A 368 22.90 -4.34 1.71
CA LEU A 368 22.14 -4.36 2.97
C LEU A 368 20.65 -4.71 2.80
N LYS A 369 20.23 -5.10 1.59
CA LYS A 369 18.87 -5.55 1.32
C LYS A 369 18.65 -6.93 1.94
N ALA A 370 17.50 -7.17 2.57
CA ALA A 370 17.18 -8.41 3.27
C ALA A 370 17.51 -9.70 2.48
N PRO A 371 17.13 -9.83 1.18
CA PRO A 371 17.48 -11.01 0.38
C PRO A 371 18.99 -11.25 0.19
N SER A 372 19.82 -10.21 0.37
CA SER A 372 21.28 -10.32 0.31
C SER A 372 21.90 -10.61 1.67
N VAL A 373 21.29 -10.16 2.77
CA VAL A 373 21.89 -10.22 4.12
C VAL A 373 21.54 -11.51 4.83
N TRP A 374 20.27 -11.89 4.87
CA TRP A 374 19.82 -13.02 5.69
C TRP A 374 20.36 -14.36 5.21
N PRO A 375 20.26 -14.69 3.91
CA PRO A 375 20.80 -15.94 3.41
C PRO A 375 22.34 -16.00 3.53
N PHE A 376 23.01 -14.84 3.38
CA PHE A 376 24.46 -14.73 3.60
C PHE A 376 24.85 -15.05 5.04
N LEU A 377 24.15 -14.48 6.03
CA LEU A 377 24.43 -14.72 7.45
C LEU A 377 24.09 -16.15 7.89
N GLN A 378 23.21 -16.85 7.16
CA GLN A 378 22.89 -18.27 7.40
C GLN A 378 23.96 -19.22 6.86
N SER A 379 24.59 -18.89 5.72
CA SER A 379 25.35 -19.90 4.95
C SER A 379 26.84 -19.57 4.74
N ALA A 380 27.25 -18.29 4.79
CA ALA A 380 28.63 -17.91 4.52
C ALA A 380 29.59 -18.47 5.57
N ALA A 381 30.55 -19.30 5.17
CA ALA A 381 31.53 -19.88 6.08
C ALA A 381 32.54 -18.84 6.61
N ASP A 382 32.85 -17.81 5.82
CA ASP A 382 33.78 -16.74 6.20
C ASP A 382 33.16 -15.85 7.31
N ARG A 383 33.64 -16.05 8.54
CA ARG A 383 33.17 -15.33 9.73
C ARG A 383 33.42 -13.82 9.66
N GLU A 384 34.52 -13.40 9.05
CA GLU A 384 34.85 -11.97 8.97
C GLU A 384 33.90 -11.26 8.01
N LEU A 385 33.51 -11.89 6.90
CA LEU A 385 32.49 -11.32 6.03
C LEU A 385 31.12 -11.24 6.72
N ARG A 386 30.74 -12.27 7.51
CA ARG A 386 29.50 -12.20 8.32
C ARG A 386 29.53 -11.03 9.29
N ARG A 387 30.66 -10.83 9.99
CA ARG A 387 30.88 -9.70 10.91
C ARG A 387 30.73 -8.36 10.19
N GLN A 388 31.40 -8.18 9.05
CA GLN A 388 31.33 -6.94 8.26
C GLN A 388 29.90 -6.64 7.83
N LEU A 389 29.19 -7.64 7.27
CA LEU A 389 27.85 -7.45 6.75
C LEU A 389 26.83 -7.14 7.85
N LEU A 390 26.82 -7.88 8.97
CA LEU A 390 25.90 -7.61 10.07
C LEU A 390 26.22 -6.30 10.79
N THR A 391 27.51 -5.95 10.93
CA THR A 391 27.91 -4.65 11.52
C THR A 391 27.38 -3.50 10.67
N ALA A 392 27.59 -3.56 9.35
CA ALA A 392 27.07 -2.55 8.44
C ALA A 392 25.54 -2.48 8.46
N TYR A 393 24.86 -3.63 8.53
CA TYR A 393 23.40 -3.69 8.64
C TYR A 393 22.89 -3.04 9.94
N SER A 394 23.53 -3.34 11.08
CA SER A 394 23.09 -2.87 12.40
C SER A 394 23.55 -1.45 12.74
N GLN A 395 24.44 -0.85 11.96
CA GLN A 395 24.91 0.53 12.16
C GLN A 395 24.34 1.51 11.13
N ARG A 396 23.36 1.09 10.32
CA ARG A 396 22.70 1.98 9.36
C ARG A 396 22.22 3.26 10.04
N CYS A 397 22.58 4.37 9.42
CA CYS A 397 22.26 5.73 9.81
C CYS A 397 22.80 6.10 11.21
N ASP A 398 23.86 5.42 11.66
CA ASP A 398 24.49 5.60 12.98
C ASP A 398 25.96 6.04 12.91
N HIS A 399 26.45 6.49 11.74
CA HIS A 399 27.88 6.76 11.49
C HIS A 399 28.30 8.25 11.51
N GLY A 400 27.41 9.17 11.88
CA GLY A 400 27.65 10.60 11.67
C GLY A 400 27.38 11.02 10.21
N GLY A 401 27.45 12.33 9.95
CA GLY A 401 27.34 12.86 8.59
C GLY A 401 25.90 12.96 8.06
N ALA A 402 25.76 12.95 6.73
CA ALA A 402 24.53 13.38 6.04
C ALA A 402 23.37 12.38 6.08
N THR A 403 23.62 11.11 6.40
CA THR A 403 22.60 10.06 6.59
C THR A 403 22.31 9.75 8.06
N ASP A 404 22.96 10.43 9.01
CA ASP A 404 22.75 10.14 10.43
C ASP A 404 21.31 10.46 10.85
N ASN A 405 20.66 9.45 11.42
CA ASN A 405 19.25 9.54 11.83
C ASN A 405 19.07 9.80 13.33
N LYS A 406 20.15 9.90 14.13
CA LYS A 406 20.04 10.12 15.59
C LYS A 406 19.29 11.42 15.92
N GLU A 407 19.74 12.55 15.37
CA GLU A 407 19.09 13.85 15.62
C GLU A 407 17.65 13.87 15.09
N ILE A 408 17.43 13.26 13.91
CA ILE A 408 16.11 13.20 13.28
C ILE A 408 15.13 12.44 14.18
N PHE A 409 15.48 11.24 14.65
CA PHE A 409 14.63 10.44 15.51
C PHE A 409 14.38 11.11 16.86
N ALA A 410 15.42 11.66 17.50
CA ALA A 410 15.29 12.39 18.75
C ALA A 410 14.33 13.58 18.63
N THR A 411 14.36 14.27 17.49
CA THR A 411 13.42 15.36 17.17
C THR A 411 11.99 14.86 16.97
N ILE A 412 11.81 13.74 16.27
CA ILE A 412 10.49 13.12 16.08
C ILE A 412 9.83 12.79 17.43
N VAL A 413 10.55 12.12 18.33
CA VAL A 413 10.03 11.75 19.66
C VAL A 413 9.71 12.98 20.50
N ALA A 414 10.59 13.99 20.49
CA ALA A 414 10.37 15.25 21.20
C ALA A 414 9.09 15.98 20.72
N LEU A 415 8.90 16.06 19.40
CA LEU A 415 7.70 16.66 18.79
C LEU A 415 6.44 15.85 19.08
N ARG A 416 6.53 14.52 19.13
CA ARG A 416 5.41 13.64 19.52
C ARG A 416 5.01 13.86 20.98
N ALA A 417 5.96 13.97 21.90
CA ALA A 417 5.68 14.31 23.29
C ALA A 417 5.02 15.68 23.41
N GLU A 418 5.48 16.67 22.64
CA GLU A 418 4.87 18.01 22.61
C GLU A 418 3.43 17.95 22.06
N LYS A 419 3.22 17.24 20.94
CA LYS A 419 1.90 17.07 20.32
C LYS A 419 0.92 16.38 21.26
N ALA A 420 1.34 15.31 21.93
CA ALA A 420 0.52 14.61 22.92
C ALA A 420 0.10 15.56 24.04
N ARG A 421 1.05 16.31 24.62
CA ARG A 421 0.77 17.30 25.67
C ARG A 421 -0.17 18.40 25.20
N LEU A 422 0.03 18.91 23.98
CA LEU A 422 -0.83 19.92 23.38
C LEU A 422 -2.28 19.44 23.25
N LEU A 423 -2.46 18.15 22.94
CA LEU A 423 -3.77 17.50 22.82
C LEU A 423 -4.32 16.96 24.16
N GLY A 424 -3.62 17.16 25.27
CA GLY A 424 -4.08 16.79 26.62
C GLY A 424 -3.69 15.39 27.09
N TYR A 425 -2.74 14.72 26.43
CA TYR A 425 -2.24 13.40 26.79
C TYR A 425 -0.87 13.48 27.49
N PRO A 426 -0.58 12.63 28.49
CA PRO A 426 0.70 12.66 29.21
C PRO A 426 1.90 12.29 28.33
N THR A 427 1.74 11.27 27.49
CA THR A 427 2.78 10.76 26.58
C THR A 427 2.22 10.50 25.19
N TRP A 428 3.10 10.30 24.21
CA TRP A 428 2.69 9.87 22.87
C TRP A 428 2.01 8.50 22.91
N ALA A 429 2.50 7.59 23.74
CA ALA A 429 1.88 6.28 23.93
C ALA A 429 0.43 6.39 24.46
N ASP A 430 0.15 7.27 25.42
CA ASP A 430 -1.24 7.48 25.88
C ASP A 430 -2.15 8.00 24.76
N PHE A 431 -1.62 8.89 23.91
CA PHE A 431 -2.35 9.38 22.73
C PHE A 431 -2.62 8.25 21.72
N VAL A 432 -1.66 7.38 21.43
CA VAL A 432 -1.85 6.30 20.45
C VAL A 432 -2.78 5.21 21.01
N LEU A 433 -2.52 4.77 22.25
CA LEU A 433 -3.16 3.57 22.81
C LEU A 433 -4.64 3.74 23.15
N GLU A 434 -5.16 4.98 23.27
CA GLU A 434 -6.58 5.24 23.46
C GLU A 434 -7.47 4.56 22.40
N GLU A 435 -7.01 4.52 21.15
CA GLU A 435 -7.70 3.89 20.02
C GLU A 435 -7.43 2.37 19.91
N TYR A 436 -6.46 1.85 20.65
CA TYR A 436 -6.00 0.45 20.57
C TYR A 436 -6.73 -0.40 21.63
N MET A 437 -6.66 -1.73 21.56
CA MET A 437 -7.21 -2.66 22.55
C MET A 437 -6.50 -2.54 23.90
N ALA A 438 -5.19 -2.33 23.92
CA ALA A 438 -4.42 -2.30 25.16
C ALA A 438 -4.75 -1.09 26.06
N LYS A 439 -5.28 0.01 25.48
CA LYS A 439 -5.70 1.26 26.12
C LYS A 439 -4.62 2.09 26.82
N THR A 440 -3.66 1.47 27.51
CA THR A 440 -2.69 2.18 28.35
C THR A 440 -1.28 1.62 28.21
N PRO A 441 -0.22 2.44 28.38
CA PRO A 441 1.15 1.96 28.37
C PRO A 441 1.42 0.87 29.43
N ALA A 442 0.78 0.97 30.60
CA ALA A 442 0.94 0.00 31.69
C ALA A 442 0.44 -1.41 31.29
N THR A 443 -0.68 -1.48 30.56
CA THR A 443 -1.18 -2.74 29.98
C THR A 443 -0.15 -3.34 29.03
N VAL A 444 0.42 -2.53 28.14
CA VAL A 444 1.40 -2.97 27.13
C VAL A 444 2.68 -3.49 27.79
N TYR A 445 3.25 -2.77 28.77
CA TYR A 445 4.44 -3.25 29.47
C TYR A 445 4.19 -4.55 30.23
N THR A 446 3.08 -4.64 30.95
CA THR A 446 2.68 -5.86 31.67
C THR A 446 2.58 -7.05 30.73
N PHE A 447 1.98 -6.83 29.55
CA PHE A 447 1.84 -7.83 28.51
C PHE A 447 3.19 -8.25 27.91
N LEU A 448 4.02 -7.30 27.49
CA LEU A 448 5.33 -7.57 26.91
C LEU A 448 6.26 -8.30 27.89
N GLU A 449 6.19 -7.97 29.18
CA GLU A 449 7.02 -8.59 30.21
C GLU A 449 6.71 -10.10 30.39
N GLN A 450 5.44 -10.50 30.27
CA GLN A 450 5.03 -11.92 30.35
C GLN A 450 5.66 -12.77 29.24
N LEU A 451 5.93 -12.18 28.07
CA LEU A 451 6.56 -12.85 26.94
C LEU A 451 8.08 -12.69 26.96
N TRP A 452 8.59 -11.54 27.41
CA TRP A 452 10.01 -11.22 27.47
C TRP A 452 10.79 -12.18 28.36
N ARG A 453 10.30 -12.45 29.57
CA ARG A 453 10.98 -13.29 30.56
C ARG A 453 11.26 -14.70 30.02
N PRO A 454 10.27 -15.47 29.52
CA PRO A 454 10.54 -16.80 28.98
C PRO A 454 11.29 -16.77 27.64
N ALA A 455 11.04 -15.78 26.77
CA ALA A 455 11.80 -15.62 25.52
C ALA A 455 13.30 -15.46 25.77
N LEU A 456 13.67 -14.59 26.71
CA LEU A 456 15.06 -14.34 27.08
C LEU A 456 15.70 -15.56 27.73
N ALA A 457 14.97 -16.30 28.57
CA ALA A 457 15.45 -17.55 29.15
C ALA A 457 15.73 -18.61 28.07
N LYS A 458 14.82 -18.76 27.11
CA LYS A 458 14.98 -19.65 25.96
C LYS A 458 16.14 -19.24 25.07
N ALA A 459 16.29 -17.94 24.80
CA ALA A 459 17.40 -17.39 24.02
C ALA A 459 18.76 -17.68 24.68
N ARG A 460 18.87 -17.58 26.01
CA ARG A 460 20.10 -17.95 26.73
C ARG A 460 20.44 -19.44 26.57
N ALA A 461 19.44 -20.31 26.58
CA ALA A 461 19.64 -21.74 26.33
C ALA A 461 20.07 -22.00 24.88
N GLU A 462 19.45 -21.33 23.91
CA GLU A 462 19.83 -21.41 22.50
C GLU A 462 21.25 -20.89 22.27
N ALA A 463 21.63 -19.77 22.88
CA ALA A 463 23.00 -19.24 22.83
C ALA A 463 24.04 -20.26 23.33
N ALA A 464 23.71 -21.00 24.39
CA ALA A 464 24.56 -22.08 24.90
C ALA A 464 24.65 -23.27 23.93
N GLU A 465 23.54 -23.66 23.28
CA GLU A 465 23.54 -24.70 22.23
C GLU A 465 24.43 -24.29 21.04
N LEU A 466 24.35 -23.02 20.61
CA LEU A 466 25.16 -22.48 19.53
C LEU A 466 26.65 -22.41 19.91
N GLN A 467 26.97 -21.99 21.13
CA GLN A 467 28.34 -22.00 21.65
C GLN A 467 28.91 -23.42 21.70
N ALA A 468 28.12 -24.40 22.13
CA ALA A 468 28.54 -25.81 22.13
C ALA A 468 28.80 -26.34 20.70
N MET A 469 28.01 -25.90 19.71
CA MET A 469 28.25 -26.24 18.30
C MET A 469 29.56 -25.63 17.78
N ILE A 470 29.87 -24.37 18.15
CA ILE A 470 31.17 -23.73 17.83
C ILE A 470 32.32 -24.59 18.37
N GLU A 471 32.24 -25.00 19.63
CA GLU A 471 33.27 -25.78 20.32
C GLU A 471 33.42 -27.19 19.72
N ALA A 472 32.31 -27.85 19.38
CA ALA A 472 32.30 -29.17 18.77
C ALA A 472 32.98 -29.22 17.39
N GLU A 473 32.94 -28.11 16.65
CA GLU A 473 33.65 -27.95 15.37
C GLU A 473 35.10 -27.46 15.54
N GLY A 474 35.58 -27.33 16.78
CA GLY A 474 36.95 -26.88 17.09
C GLY A 474 37.14 -25.36 17.08
N GLY A 475 36.05 -24.57 17.06
CA GLY A 475 36.11 -23.12 17.20
C GLY A 475 36.51 -22.67 18.61
N THR A 476 37.34 -21.63 18.70
CA THR A 476 37.88 -21.10 19.98
C THR A 476 37.35 -19.71 20.35
N PHE A 477 36.35 -19.22 19.61
CA PHE A 477 35.76 -17.90 19.81
C PHE A 477 34.42 -17.98 20.54
N ARG A 478 34.06 -16.87 21.20
CA ARG A 478 32.73 -16.69 21.79
C ARG A 478 31.72 -16.37 20.69
N LEU A 479 30.51 -16.90 20.83
CA LEU A 479 29.35 -16.55 20.01
C LEU A 479 29.14 -15.02 20.03
N GLU A 480 29.00 -14.45 18.85
CA GLU A 480 28.69 -13.03 18.62
C GLU A 480 27.44 -12.93 17.72
N PRO A 481 26.79 -11.76 17.59
CA PRO A 481 25.56 -11.62 16.80
C PRO A 481 25.65 -12.13 15.36
N TRP A 482 26.82 -11.97 14.71
CA TRP A 482 27.07 -12.42 13.33
C TRP A 482 27.32 -13.91 13.18
N ASP A 483 27.39 -14.64 14.30
CA ASP A 483 27.54 -16.09 14.32
C ASP A 483 26.19 -16.79 14.52
N TRP A 484 25.18 -16.11 15.08
CA TRP A 484 23.92 -16.73 15.50
C TRP A 484 23.23 -17.51 14.37
N ARG A 485 22.94 -16.84 13.24
CA ARG A 485 22.20 -17.44 12.12
C ARG A 485 22.95 -18.61 11.49
N PHE A 486 24.25 -18.48 11.31
CA PHE A 486 25.11 -19.53 10.76
C PHE A 486 25.10 -20.80 11.60
N TYR A 487 25.32 -20.67 12.92
CA TYR A 487 25.30 -21.84 13.80
C TYR A 487 23.88 -22.36 14.07
N SER A 488 22.85 -21.51 13.93
CA SER A 488 21.45 -21.96 14.01
C SER A 488 21.13 -22.95 12.90
N GLU A 489 21.56 -22.71 11.66
CA GLU A 489 21.33 -23.68 10.57
C GLU A 489 22.06 -25.01 10.83
N LYS A 490 23.27 -24.95 11.41
CA LYS A 490 24.01 -26.17 11.79
C LYS A 490 23.31 -26.97 12.87
N VAL A 491 22.85 -26.31 13.94
CA VAL A 491 22.07 -26.95 15.00
C VAL A 491 20.75 -27.49 14.45
N LYS A 492 20.04 -26.73 13.60
CA LYS A 492 18.79 -27.15 12.97
C LYS A 492 18.98 -28.44 12.17
N LYS A 493 20.01 -28.47 11.32
CA LYS A 493 20.36 -29.64 10.52
C LYS A 493 20.71 -30.84 11.40
N ALA A 494 21.57 -30.65 12.40
CA ALA A 494 22.00 -31.72 13.30
C ALA A 494 20.86 -32.30 14.15
N LYS A 495 19.89 -31.46 14.57
CA LYS A 495 18.82 -31.84 15.51
C LYS A 495 17.55 -32.36 14.82
N TYR A 496 17.23 -31.87 13.62
CA TYR A 496 15.94 -32.16 12.98
C TYR A 496 16.02 -32.83 11.61
N ASP A 497 17.19 -32.90 10.98
CA ASP A 497 17.37 -33.42 9.61
C ASP A 497 16.34 -32.83 8.62
N LEU A 498 16.12 -31.50 8.73
CA LEU A 498 15.15 -30.76 7.93
C LEU A 498 15.87 -29.81 6.98
N ASP A 499 15.65 -30.01 5.68
CA ASP A 499 16.13 -29.16 4.59
C ASP A 499 14.91 -28.52 3.89
N GLU A 500 14.99 -27.21 3.63
CA GLU A 500 13.92 -26.46 2.97
C GLU A 500 13.71 -26.93 1.52
N GLU A 501 14.78 -27.38 0.85
CA GLU A 501 14.72 -27.95 -0.50
C GLU A 501 13.89 -29.24 -0.56
N ALA A 502 13.73 -29.95 0.56
CA ALA A 502 12.85 -31.13 0.62
C ALA A 502 11.37 -30.76 0.70
N ILE A 503 11.02 -29.56 1.15
CA ILE A 503 9.64 -29.08 1.35
C ILE A 503 9.12 -28.39 0.09
N ARG A 504 9.96 -27.57 -0.53
CA ARG A 504 9.62 -26.68 -1.65
C ARG A 504 8.86 -27.37 -2.81
N PRO A 505 9.19 -28.61 -3.24
CA PRO A 505 8.46 -29.29 -4.32
C PRO A 505 6.97 -29.55 -4.04
N TYR A 506 6.54 -29.51 -2.78
CA TYR A 506 5.15 -29.74 -2.36
C TYR A 506 4.32 -28.45 -2.24
N LEU A 507 4.96 -27.28 -2.35
CA LEU A 507 4.35 -25.96 -2.12
C LEU A 507 4.19 -25.18 -3.43
N ALA A 508 3.65 -25.79 -4.49
CA ALA A 508 3.28 -25.06 -5.69
C ALA A 508 2.20 -24.00 -5.39
N LEU A 509 2.35 -22.77 -5.88
CA LEU A 509 1.48 -21.63 -5.60
C LEU A 509 0.00 -21.95 -5.76
N ASP A 510 -0.39 -22.59 -6.88
CA ASP A 510 -1.76 -22.98 -7.13
C ASP A 510 -2.29 -23.97 -6.08
N ASN A 511 -1.46 -24.91 -5.64
CA ASN A 511 -1.82 -25.87 -4.60
C ASN A 511 -2.01 -25.16 -3.25
N VAL A 512 -1.08 -24.27 -2.87
CA VAL A 512 -1.17 -23.51 -1.62
C VAL A 512 -2.41 -22.61 -1.60
N ARG A 513 -2.69 -21.89 -2.69
CA ARG A 513 -3.94 -21.11 -2.87
C ARG A 513 -5.18 -21.98 -2.71
N ASN A 514 -5.21 -23.13 -3.37
CA ASN A 514 -6.33 -24.06 -3.27
C ASN A 514 -6.49 -24.65 -1.86
N GLY A 515 -5.38 -24.83 -1.13
CA GLY A 515 -5.39 -25.18 0.30
C GLY A 515 -6.08 -24.11 1.15
N ALA A 516 -5.76 -22.83 0.94
CA ALA A 516 -6.40 -21.70 1.62
C ALA A 516 -7.90 -21.62 1.30
N PHE A 517 -8.29 -21.79 0.04
CA PHE A 517 -9.71 -21.83 -0.37
C PHE A 517 -10.46 -23.02 0.25
N THR A 518 -9.83 -24.20 0.29
CA THR A 518 -10.40 -25.40 0.91
C THR A 518 -10.62 -25.21 2.40
N LEU A 519 -9.68 -24.55 3.09
CA LEU A 519 -9.81 -24.21 4.50
C LEU A 519 -10.98 -23.25 4.72
N ALA A 520 -11.09 -22.16 3.94
CA ALA A 520 -12.20 -21.22 4.04
C ALA A 520 -13.56 -21.89 3.76
N HIS A 521 -13.63 -22.82 2.81
CA HIS A 521 -14.83 -23.61 2.59
C HIS A 521 -15.18 -24.47 3.82
N LYS A 522 -14.21 -25.17 4.42
CA LYS A 522 -14.45 -25.98 5.62
C LYS A 522 -14.92 -25.13 6.81
N LEU A 523 -14.22 -24.03 7.09
CA LEU A 523 -14.52 -23.17 8.24
C LEU A 523 -15.79 -22.33 8.06
N TYR A 524 -16.01 -21.78 6.85
CA TYR A 524 -17.01 -20.73 6.61
C TYR A 524 -18.00 -21.03 5.48
N GLY A 525 -17.71 -22.02 4.62
CA GLY A 525 -18.62 -22.56 3.59
C GLY A 525 -18.71 -21.70 2.36
N VAL A 526 -17.77 -20.77 2.24
CA VAL A 526 -17.65 -19.92 1.08
C VAL A 526 -17.01 -20.68 -0.08
N ASN A 527 -17.39 -20.29 -1.29
CA ASN A 527 -16.92 -20.87 -2.54
C ASN A 527 -16.25 -19.79 -3.39
N PHE A 528 -15.22 -20.20 -4.13
CA PHE A 528 -14.39 -19.31 -4.96
C PHE A 528 -14.50 -19.76 -6.41
N THR A 529 -14.94 -18.88 -7.30
CA THR A 529 -15.06 -19.20 -8.74
C THR A 529 -14.32 -18.18 -9.58
N LEU A 530 -13.41 -18.62 -10.46
CA LEU A 530 -12.65 -17.74 -11.34
C LEU A 530 -13.59 -16.95 -12.28
N ARG A 531 -13.31 -15.66 -12.46
CA ARG A 531 -14.08 -14.71 -13.29
C ARG A 531 -13.15 -13.96 -14.25
N PRO A 532 -12.73 -14.58 -15.37
CA PRO A 532 -11.78 -13.98 -16.31
C PRO A 532 -12.36 -12.76 -17.06
N GLU A 533 -13.67 -12.57 -17.04
CA GLU A 533 -14.36 -11.43 -17.64
C GLU A 533 -14.29 -10.15 -16.81
N VAL A 534 -13.90 -10.23 -15.53
CA VAL A 534 -13.76 -9.06 -14.67
C VAL A 534 -12.49 -8.29 -15.05
N PRO A 535 -12.56 -6.96 -15.26
CA PRO A 535 -11.38 -6.16 -15.60
C PRO A 535 -10.28 -6.22 -14.55
N VAL A 536 -9.03 -6.30 -15.00
CA VAL A 536 -7.82 -6.35 -14.18
C VAL A 536 -6.84 -5.25 -14.54
N TYR A 537 -6.04 -4.82 -13.57
CA TYR A 537 -4.99 -3.81 -13.76
C TYR A 537 -3.69 -4.39 -14.33
N HIS A 538 -3.48 -5.70 -14.24
CA HIS A 538 -2.32 -6.38 -14.78
C HIS A 538 -2.71 -7.80 -15.28
N PRO A 539 -2.14 -8.32 -16.39
CA PRO A 539 -2.56 -9.59 -16.98
C PRO A 539 -2.38 -10.84 -16.11
N GLU A 540 -1.45 -10.80 -15.15
CA GLU A 540 -1.21 -11.91 -14.21
C GLU A 540 -2.21 -11.94 -13.03
N VAL A 541 -3.10 -10.94 -12.92
CA VAL A 541 -4.08 -10.86 -11.84
C VAL A 541 -5.22 -11.84 -12.11
N GLN A 542 -5.56 -12.65 -11.11
CA GLN A 542 -6.72 -13.55 -11.16
C GLN A 542 -7.84 -13.02 -10.28
N VAL A 543 -9.07 -13.00 -10.79
CA VAL A 543 -10.25 -12.55 -10.03
C VAL A 543 -11.16 -13.72 -9.73
N TYR A 544 -11.54 -13.88 -8.46
CA TYR A 544 -12.49 -14.87 -7.99
C TYR A 544 -13.75 -14.19 -7.47
N GLU A 545 -14.91 -14.66 -7.91
CA GLU A 545 -16.17 -14.42 -7.20
C GLU A 545 -16.22 -15.28 -5.95
N VAL A 546 -16.56 -14.65 -4.83
CA VAL A 546 -16.79 -15.32 -3.55
C VAL A 546 -18.28 -15.39 -3.26
N THR A 547 -18.78 -16.58 -2.98
CA THR A 547 -20.20 -16.85 -2.67
C THR A 547 -20.36 -17.62 -1.37
N GLU A 548 -21.51 -17.47 -0.72
CA GLU A 548 -21.96 -18.36 0.36
C GLU A 548 -22.25 -19.78 -0.14
N ALA A 549 -22.52 -20.69 0.81
CA ALA A 549 -22.96 -22.05 0.50
C ALA A 549 -24.28 -22.13 -0.28
N ASP A 550 -25.16 -21.12 -0.15
CA ASP A 550 -26.41 -21.01 -0.90
C ASP A 550 -26.25 -20.33 -2.28
N GLY A 551 -25.01 -19.95 -2.65
CA GLY A 551 -24.70 -19.28 -3.90
C GLY A 551 -24.82 -17.74 -3.85
N LYS A 552 -25.18 -17.15 -2.70
CA LYS A 552 -25.26 -15.69 -2.56
C LYS A 552 -23.87 -15.06 -2.73
N HIS A 553 -23.75 -14.07 -3.63
CA HIS A 553 -22.55 -13.26 -3.82
C HIS A 553 -22.20 -12.47 -2.54
N ILE A 554 -20.94 -12.56 -2.10
CA ILE A 554 -20.41 -11.79 -0.95
C ILE A 554 -19.23 -10.89 -1.29
N GLY A 555 -18.63 -11.02 -2.47
CA GLY A 555 -17.57 -10.11 -2.90
C GLY A 555 -16.70 -10.64 -4.04
N LEU A 556 -15.74 -9.83 -4.45
CA LEU A 556 -14.67 -10.21 -5.38
C LEU A 556 -13.32 -10.27 -4.66
N LEU A 557 -12.47 -11.20 -5.08
CA LEU A 557 -11.10 -11.36 -4.61
C LEU A 557 -10.12 -11.35 -5.79
N TYR A 558 -9.28 -10.31 -5.87
CA TYR A 558 -8.19 -10.16 -6.82
C TYR A 558 -6.92 -10.75 -6.22
N LEU A 559 -6.22 -11.62 -6.94
CA LEU A 559 -4.97 -12.25 -6.51
C LEU A 559 -3.83 -11.85 -7.45
N ASP A 560 -2.73 -11.34 -6.88
CA ASP A 560 -1.61 -10.78 -7.63
C ASP A 560 -0.26 -11.11 -6.97
N TYR A 561 0.33 -12.26 -7.32
CA TYR A 561 1.37 -12.85 -6.50
C TYR A 561 2.82 -12.68 -6.94
N HIS A 562 3.09 -12.25 -8.18
CA HIS A 562 4.48 -12.24 -8.65
C HIS A 562 5.15 -10.86 -8.60
N PRO A 563 6.45 -10.79 -8.29
CA PRO A 563 7.21 -9.54 -8.28
C PRO A 563 7.38 -8.98 -9.69
N ARG A 564 7.38 -7.64 -9.78
CA ARG A 564 7.64 -6.85 -11.00
C ARG A 564 8.03 -5.41 -10.67
N PRO A 565 8.67 -4.65 -11.58
CA PRO A 565 9.22 -3.32 -11.29
C PRO A 565 8.23 -2.29 -10.73
N GLY A 566 6.96 -2.32 -11.16
CA GLY A 566 5.91 -1.42 -10.69
C GLY A 566 5.26 -1.82 -9.37
N LYS A 567 5.66 -2.95 -8.76
CA LYS A 567 5.07 -3.47 -7.52
C LYS A 567 6.01 -3.22 -6.34
N ARG A 568 5.50 -2.66 -5.24
CA ARG A 568 6.27 -2.53 -3.99
C ARG A 568 6.58 -3.91 -3.40
N GLY A 569 7.68 -4.01 -2.64
CA GLY A 569 8.05 -5.26 -1.95
C GLY A 569 7.07 -5.64 -0.82
N GLY A 570 7.16 -6.89 -0.36
CA GLY A 570 6.31 -7.43 0.72
C GLY A 570 5.04 -8.13 0.21
N ALA A 571 4.06 -8.29 1.08
CA ALA A 571 2.71 -8.75 0.75
C ALA A 571 1.69 -7.88 1.50
N TRP A 572 0.48 -7.74 0.95
CA TRP A 572 -0.60 -7.00 1.59
C TRP A 572 -1.97 -7.36 1.02
N CYS A 573 -3.01 -7.08 1.80
CA CYS A 573 -4.40 -7.20 1.41
C CYS A 573 -5.16 -5.93 1.77
N ALA A 574 -6.01 -5.44 0.86
CA ALA A 574 -6.87 -4.29 1.10
C ALA A 574 -8.12 -4.32 0.20
N SER A 575 -9.00 -3.33 0.38
CA SER A 575 -10.21 -3.18 -0.43
C SER A 575 -10.00 -2.16 -1.57
N ILE A 576 -10.46 -2.53 -2.76
CA ILE A 576 -10.75 -1.60 -3.86
C ILE A 576 -12.08 -0.87 -3.57
N ARG A 577 -13.06 -1.61 -3.05
CA ARG A 577 -14.35 -1.10 -2.56
C ARG A 577 -14.64 -1.76 -1.22
N ASP A 578 -14.82 -0.96 -0.18
CA ASP A 578 -15.20 -1.46 1.14
C ASP A 578 -16.65 -1.94 1.18
N GLN A 579 -16.98 -2.76 2.18
CA GLN A 579 -18.35 -3.14 2.47
C GLN A 579 -19.05 -2.05 3.29
N TRP A 580 -20.31 -1.75 2.96
CA TRP A 580 -21.22 -0.98 3.82
C TRP A 580 -22.69 -1.23 3.45
N ILE A 581 -23.64 -0.63 4.17
CA ILE A 581 -25.06 -0.66 3.84
C ILE A 581 -25.50 0.72 3.33
N LYS A 582 -25.78 0.84 2.04
CA LYS A 582 -26.23 2.08 1.39
C LYS A 582 -27.73 2.01 1.13
N ASP A 583 -28.52 2.89 1.74
CA ASP A 583 -29.98 2.94 1.53
C ASP A 583 -30.67 1.57 1.72
N GLY A 584 -30.21 0.79 2.70
CA GLY A 584 -30.70 -0.57 2.97
C GLY A 584 -30.14 -1.67 2.06
N THR A 585 -29.28 -1.31 1.10
CA THR A 585 -28.62 -2.24 0.18
C THR A 585 -27.23 -2.61 0.67
N PHE A 586 -26.93 -3.91 0.74
CA PHE A 586 -25.60 -4.41 1.08
C PHE A 586 -24.65 -4.22 -0.12
N VAL A 587 -23.68 -3.32 0.01
CA VAL A 587 -22.64 -3.12 -0.99
C VAL A 587 -21.53 -4.15 -0.74
N THR A 588 -21.33 -5.08 -1.67
CA THR A 588 -20.31 -6.12 -1.50
C THR A 588 -18.89 -5.56 -1.69
N PRO A 589 -17.92 -6.02 -0.88
CA PRO A 589 -16.54 -5.60 -0.99
C PRO A 589 -15.88 -6.14 -2.26
N ILE A 590 -14.89 -5.40 -2.74
CA ILE A 590 -13.95 -5.84 -3.78
C ILE A 590 -12.56 -5.78 -3.14
N VAL A 591 -11.94 -6.93 -2.96
CA VAL A 591 -10.71 -7.10 -2.18
C VAL A 591 -9.57 -7.49 -3.12
N TYR A 592 -8.35 -7.03 -2.84
CA TYR A 592 -7.16 -7.44 -3.55
C TYR A 592 -6.07 -7.90 -2.57
N ASN A 593 -5.43 -9.00 -2.92
CA ASN A 593 -4.41 -9.69 -2.16
C ASN A 593 -3.16 -9.81 -3.05
N VAL A 594 -2.08 -9.18 -2.60
CA VAL A 594 -0.87 -8.97 -3.39
C VAL A 594 0.31 -9.60 -2.66
N GLY A 595 1.13 -10.33 -3.41
CA GLY A 595 2.39 -10.88 -2.95
C GLY A 595 3.54 -10.59 -3.91
N ASN A 596 4.74 -10.95 -3.46
CA ASN A 596 5.99 -10.95 -4.24
C ASN A 596 6.63 -12.35 -4.22
N PHE A 597 5.82 -13.37 -4.47
CA PHE A 597 6.20 -14.77 -4.41
C PHE A 597 7.04 -15.21 -5.61
N SER A 598 7.91 -16.20 -5.34
CA SER A 598 8.75 -16.90 -6.30
C SER A 598 8.06 -17.10 -7.66
N ARG A 599 8.70 -16.65 -8.74
CA ARG A 599 8.22 -16.90 -10.11
C ARG A 599 8.49 -18.35 -10.53
N PRO A 600 7.74 -18.89 -11.51
CA PRO A 600 8.09 -20.15 -12.15
C PRO A 600 9.54 -20.16 -12.67
N SER A 601 10.20 -21.30 -12.64
CA SER A 601 11.59 -21.46 -13.08
C SER A 601 11.74 -22.71 -13.94
N GLY A 602 12.20 -22.55 -15.19
CA GLY A 602 12.26 -23.64 -16.16
C GLY A 602 10.90 -24.30 -16.33
N ASP A 603 10.84 -25.62 -16.13
CA ASP A 603 9.60 -26.41 -16.20
C ASP A 603 8.85 -26.50 -14.87
N ALA A 604 9.39 -25.93 -13.78
CA ALA A 604 8.74 -25.93 -12.48
C ALA A 604 7.73 -24.77 -12.37
N PRO A 605 6.55 -24.99 -11.77
CA PRO A 605 5.63 -23.91 -11.45
C PRO A 605 6.25 -22.97 -10.41
N ALA A 606 5.53 -21.92 -10.03
CA ALA A 606 5.90 -21.11 -8.87
C ALA A 606 5.89 -21.99 -7.61
N LEU A 607 7.07 -22.46 -7.17
CA LEU A 607 7.25 -23.22 -5.95
C LEU A 607 7.56 -22.24 -4.82
N LEU A 608 6.70 -22.21 -3.80
CA LEU A 608 6.81 -21.30 -2.67
C LEU A 608 7.81 -21.83 -1.63
N SER A 609 8.50 -20.91 -0.96
CA SER A 609 9.14 -21.22 0.31
C SER A 609 8.08 -21.46 1.41
N VAL A 610 8.54 -21.92 2.58
CA VAL A 610 7.69 -22.04 3.78
C VAL A 610 7.10 -20.67 4.15
N ASP A 611 7.95 -19.64 4.19
CA ASP A 611 7.55 -18.27 4.52
C ASP A 611 6.54 -17.71 3.49
N GLU A 612 6.71 -17.98 2.20
CA GLU A 612 5.77 -17.54 1.15
C GLU A 612 4.41 -18.25 1.27
N ALA A 613 4.39 -19.53 1.65
CA ALA A 613 3.15 -20.26 1.89
C ALA A 613 2.39 -19.74 3.12
N GLU A 614 3.10 -19.45 4.22
CA GLU A 614 2.52 -18.80 5.40
C GLU A 614 2.00 -17.39 5.05
N THR A 615 2.78 -16.61 4.30
CA THR A 615 2.39 -15.27 3.84
C THR A 615 1.11 -15.30 3.00
N LEU A 616 0.93 -16.31 2.13
CA LEU A 616 -0.31 -16.46 1.37
C LEU A 616 -1.52 -16.63 2.29
N PHE A 617 -1.43 -17.50 3.29
CA PHE A 617 -2.52 -17.73 4.25
C PHE A 617 -2.77 -16.49 5.13
N HIS A 618 -1.71 -15.79 5.53
CA HIS A 618 -1.78 -14.52 6.26
C HIS A 618 -2.63 -13.49 5.49
N GLU A 619 -2.24 -13.18 4.26
CA GLU A 619 -2.96 -12.17 3.46
C GLU A 619 -4.37 -12.65 3.11
N PHE A 620 -4.56 -13.97 2.96
CA PHE A 620 -5.89 -14.52 2.71
C PHE A 620 -6.81 -14.38 3.94
N GLY A 621 -6.27 -14.41 5.16
CA GLY A 621 -7.00 -14.09 6.37
C GLY A 621 -7.50 -12.65 6.41
N HIS A 622 -6.65 -11.69 6.02
CA HIS A 622 -7.09 -10.30 5.79
C HIS A 622 -8.19 -10.23 4.72
N ALA A 623 -8.06 -10.99 3.63
CA ALA A 623 -9.06 -11.00 2.57
C ALA A 623 -10.42 -11.51 3.07
N LEU A 624 -10.44 -12.58 3.85
CA LEU A 624 -11.66 -13.11 4.48
C LEU A 624 -12.29 -12.09 5.43
N HIS A 625 -11.49 -11.38 6.19
CA HIS A 625 -11.97 -10.33 7.08
C HIS A 625 -12.70 -9.22 6.32
N PHE A 626 -12.13 -8.71 5.21
CA PHE A 626 -12.83 -7.75 4.36
C PHE A 626 -14.08 -8.34 3.71
N LEU A 627 -14.01 -9.58 3.19
CA LEU A 627 -15.15 -10.27 2.57
C LEU A 627 -16.31 -10.53 3.54
N PHE A 628 -16.03 -10.73 4.82
CA PHE A 628 -17.03 -11.01 5.85
C PHE A 628 -17.60 -9.77 6.52
N SER A 629 -17.01 -8.58 6.31
CA SER A 629 -17.50 -7.33 6.88
C SER A 629 -19.00 -7.17 6.64
N ALA A 630 -19.74 -6.82 7.69
CA ALA A 630 -21.18 -6.61 7.66
C ALA A 630 -21.58 -5.36 8.45
N CYS A 631 -20.72 -4.33 8.43
CA CYS A 631 -20.96 -3.03 9.05
C CYS A 631 -21.98 -2.22 8.24
N ARG A 632 -22.77 -1.40 8.93
CA ARG A 632 -23.67 -0.43 8.29
C ARG A 632 -22.89 0.76 7.75
N PHE A 633 -21.99 1.31 8.56
CA PHE A 633 -21.27 2.56 8.26
C PHE A 633 -19.84 2.28 7.80
N ARG A 634 -19.33 3.12 6.90
CA ARG A 634 -17.94 2.99 6.39
C ARG A 634 -16.93 3.24 7.49
N GLY A 635 -17.17 4.23 8.35
CA GLY A 635 -16.35 4.55 9.51
C GLY A 635 -16.39 3.51 10.63
N SER A 636 -17.32 2.54 10.56
CA SER A 636 -17.37 1.39 11.46
C SER A 636 -16.47 0.24 11.00
N ALA A 637 -16.12 0.15 9.71
CA ALA A 637 -15.27 -0.91 9.17
C ALA A 637 -13.76 -0.75 9.53
N THR A 638 -13.40 0.21 10.38
CA THR A 638 -12.02 0.40 10.84
C THR A 638 -11.71 -0.40 12.10
N VAL A 639 -10.55 -1.07 12.08
CA VAL A 639 -10.11 -2.01 13.12
C VAL A 639 -9.01 -1.38 13.99
N ALA A 640 -8.96 -1.74 15.27
CA ALA A 640 -7.85 -1.34 16.14
C ALA A 640 -6.53 -1.96 15.65
N GLN A 641 -5.42 -1.22 15.68
CA GLN A 641 -4.14 -1.67 15.13
C GLN A 641 -3.64 -2.96 15.77
N ASP A 642 -3.88 -3.16 17.06
CA ASP A 642 -3.53 -4.36 17.83
C ASP A 642 -4.59 -5.47 17.75
N PHE A 643 -5.60 -5.35 16.89
CA PHE A 643 -6.50 -6.44 16.49
C PHE A 643 -6.31 -6.83 15.02
N VAL A 644 -5.84 -5.92 14.17
CA VAL A 644 -5.88 -6.08 12.71
C VAL A 644 -5.17 -7.33 12.21
N GLU A 645 -4.17 -7.84 12.94
CA GLU A 645 -3.43 -9.04 12.55
C GLU A 645 -4.02 -10.36 13.09
N LEU A 646 -5.08 -10.32 13.92
CA LEU A 646 -5.77 -11.56 14.31
C LEU A 646 -6.33 -12.34 13.10
N PRO A 647 -7.09 -11.72 12.18
CA PRO A 647 -7.71 -12.45 11.07
C PRO A 647 -6.68 -13.05 10.11
N SER A 648 -5.52 -12.41 9.96
CA SER A 648 -4.41 -12.90 9.15
C SER A 648 -3.64 -14.02 9.85
N GLN A 649 -3.10 -13.77 11.04
CA GLN A 649 -2.24 -14.71 11.76
C GLN A 649 -2.97 -15.99 12.17
N ILE A 650 -4.28 -15.92 12.44
CA ILE A 650 -5.01 -17.13 12.80
C ILE A 650 -4.95 -18.15 11.66
N MET A 651 -5.06 -17.70 10.40
CA MET A 651 -5.06 -18.57 9.21
C MET A 651 -3.74 -19.31 9.00
N GLU A 652 -2.62 -18.77 9.49
CA GLU A 652 -1.30 -19.39 9.42
C GLU A 652 -1.24 -20.71 10.20
N ASN A 653 -2.03 -20.86 11.28
CA ASN A 653 -2.03 -22.06 12.12
C ASN A 653 -2.38 -23.35 11.36
N TRP A 654 -3.04 -23.24 10.20
CA TRP A 654 -3.44 -24.39 9.39
C TRP A 654 -2.46 -24.74 8.27
N VAL A 655 -1.51 -23.88 7.91
CA VAL A 655 -0.63 -24.06 6.73
C VAL A 655 0.04 -25.43 6.75
N PHE A 656 0.59 -25.81 7.91
CA PHE A 656 1.25 -27.10 8.13
C PHE A 656 0.47 -28.05 9.04
N GLU A 657 -0.83 -27.81 9.24
CA GLU A 657 -1.70 -28.74 9.95
C GLU A 657 -1.84 -30.04 9.11
N PRO A 658 -1.47 -31.22 9.65
CA PRO A 658 -1.37 -32.46 8.87
C PRO A 658 -2.61 -32.77 8.03
N LYS A 659 -3.80 -32.60 8.61
CA LYS A 659 -5.07 -32.87 7.93
C LYS A 659 -5.33 -31.91 6.76
N LEU A 660 -4.78 -30.68 6.78
CA LEU A 660 -4.90 -29.75 5.66
C LEU A 660 -3.81 -30.03 4.61
N LEU A 661 -2.58 -30.33 5.04
CA LEU A 661 -1.49 -30.74 4.13
C LEU A 661 -1.90 -31.94 3.26
N GLU A 662 -2.62 -32.90 3.83
CA GLU A 662 -3.20 -34.02 3.10
C GLU A 662 -4.10 -33.59 1.93
N LEU A 663 -4.66 -32.38 1.93
CA LEU A 663 -5.57 -31.89 0.90
C LEU A 663 -4.87 -31.11 -0.22
N TYR A 664 -3.74 -30.46 0.06
CA TYR A 664 -3.11 -29.56 -0.92
C TYR A 664 -1.62 -29.79 -1.16
N ALA A 665 -0.86 -30.31 -0.19
CA ALA A 665 0.59 -30.47 -0.32
C ALA A 665 0.91 -31.70 -1.18
N ARG A 666 1.09 -31.46 -2.48
CA ARG A 666 1.38 -32.46 -3.52
C ARG A 666 2.64 -32.08 -4.26
N HIS A 667 3.54 -33.05 -4.44
CA HIS A 667 4.75 -32.85 -5.21
C HIS A 667 4.41 -32.43 -6.63
N PHE A 668 4.96 -31.32 -7.12
CA PHE A 668 4.53 -30.73 -8.39
C PHE A 668 4.69 -31.67 -9.60
N GLN A 669 5.72 -32.53 -9.60
CA GLN A 669 5.93 -33.55 -10.66
C GLN A 669 5.16 -34.85 -10.41
N THR A 670 5.38 -35.52 -9.28
CA THR A 670 4.85 -36.87 -9.04
C THR A 670 3.39 -36.88 -8.58
N GLN A 671 2.86 -35.73 -8.14
CA GLN A 671 1.54 -35.59 -7.52
C GLN A 671 1.37 -36.44 -6.25
N GLU A 672 2.47 -36.94 -5.66
CA GLU A 672 2.44 -37.66 -4.40
C GLU A 672 2.25 -36.70 -3.22
N PRO A 673 1.56 -37.12 -2.14
CA PRO A 673 1.42 -36.32 -0.93
C PRO A 673 2.76 -36.13 -0.22
N MET A 674 2.88 -35.04 0.55
CA MET A 674 4.04 -34.84 1.41
C MET A 674 4.22 -36.02 2.38
N PRO A 675 5.42 -36.64 2.44
CA PRO A 675 5.66 -37.77 3.33
C PRO A 675 5.39 -37.43 4.80
N ALA A 676 4.73 -38.33 5.53
CA ALA A 676 4.39 -38.12 6.94
C ALA A 676 5.62 -37.84 7.83
N GLU A 677 6.77 -38.44 7.52
CA GLU A 677 8.02 -38.17 8.23
C GLU A 677 8.52 -36.73 8.00
N LEU A 678 8.36 -36.18 6.79
CA LEU A 678 8.72 -34.78 6.51
C LEU A 678 7.80 -33.82 7.28
N VAL A 679 6.49 -34.10 7.32
CA VAL A 679 5.53 -33.36 8.16
C VAL A 679 5.93 -33.42 9.64
N ALA A 680 6.31 -34.60 10.14
CA ALA A 680 6.77 -34.75 11.52
C ALA A 680 8.03 -33.93 11.81
N ARG A 681 8.99 -33.87 10.88
CA ARG A 681 10.21 -33.05 11.00
C ARG A 681 9.88 -31.56 11.05
N ILE A 682 9.00 -31.07 10.17
CA ILE A 682 8.52 -29.67 10.19
C ILE A 682 7.94 -29.33 11.57
N ARG A 683 7.07 -30.20 12.10
CA ARG A 683 6.47 -29.99 13.43
C ARG A 683 7.49 -30.03 14.57
N ARG A 684 8.47 -30.92 14.53
CA ARG A 684 9.54 -30.98 15.54
C ARG A 684 10.40 -29.71 15.54
N ALA A 685 10.59 -29.10 14.37
CA ALA A 685 11.39 -27.88 14.20
C ALA A 685 10.60 -26.59 14.51
N ALA A 686 9.27 -26.64 14.70
CA ALA A 686 8.43 -25.44 14.84
C ALA A 686 8.82 -24.52 16.02
N THR A 687 9.36 -25.08 17.11
CA THR A 687 9.83 -24.31 18.27
C THR A 687 11.32 -24.01 18.24
N PHE A 688 12.01 -24.31 17.13
CA PHE A 688 13.44 -24.04 17.00
C PHE A 688 13.68 -22.53 16.88
N ASN A 689 14.71 -22.04 17.57
CA ASN A 689 15.17 -20.66 17.52
C ASN A 689 14.12 -19.61 17.93
N GLN A 690 13.06 -20.04 18.62
CA GLN A 690 12.01 -19.15 19.11
C GLN A 690 12.50 -18.26 20.24
N GLY A 691 13.51 -18.67 21.01
CA GLY A 691 14.15 -17.78 21.98
C GLY A 691 14.71 -16.54 21.29
N PHE A 692 15.53 -16.73 20.26
CA PHE A 692 16.06 -15.66 19.42
C PHE A 692 14.96 -14.80 18.80
N ALA A 693 14.07 -15.42 18.03
CA ALA A 693 13.06 -14.72 17.23
C ALA A 693 12.15 -13.84 18.08
N ASN A 694 11.75 -14.30 19.27
CA ASN A 694 10.96 -13.52 20.21
C ASN A 694 11.80 -12.44 20.90
N THR A 695 13.03 -12.74 21.28
CA THR A 695 13.88 -11.79 22.00
C THR A 695 14.26 -10.59 21.14
N GLU A 696 14.70 -10.77 19.89
CA GLU A 696 15.03 -9.63 19.01
C GLU A 696 13.81 -8.72 18.76
N TYR A 697 12.62 -9.34 18.59
CA TYR A 697 11.38 -8.62 18.33
C TYR A 697 10.90 -7.87 19.58
N LEU A 698 10.84 -8.55 20.73
CA LEU A 698 10.37 -7.95 21.99
C LEU A 698 11.31 -6.84 22.46
N ALA A 699 12.62 -6.98 22.25
CA ALA A 699 13.58 -5.91 22.53
C ALA A 699 13.26 -4.63 21.73
N ALA A 700 12.90 -4.77 20.44
CA ALA A 700 12.46 -3.63 19.62
C ALA A 700 11.11 -3.07 20.07
N ALA A 701 10.14 -3.92 20.45
CA ALA A 701 8.83 -3.47 20.96
C ALA A 701 8.94 -2.71 22.29
N LEU A 702 9.80 -3.19 23.19
CA LEU A 702 10.10 -2.52 24.46
C LEU A 702 10.83 -1.20 24.21
N LEU A 703 11.79 -1.16 23.29
CA LEU A 703 12.50 0.07 22.90
C LEU A 703 11.54 1.12 22.30
N ASP A 704 10.60 0.72 21.46
CA ASP A 704 9.55 1.61 20.90
C ASP A 704 8.68 2.22 22.02
N MET A 705 8.22 1.40 22.95
CA MET A 705 7.43 1.86 24.10
C MET A 705 8.24 2.80 25.01
N ASP A 706 9.51 2.47 25.26
CA ASP A 706 10.41 3.29 26.08
C ASP A 706 10.62 4.68 25.48
N TRP A 707 10.81 4.78 24.15
CA TRP A 707 10.90 6.06 23.45
C TRP A 707 9.62 6.88 23.57
N HIS A 708 8.45 6.25 23.43
CA HIS A 708 7.17 6.95 23.30
C HIS A 708 6.42 7.19 24.60
N THR A 709 6.95 6.70 25.72
CA THR A 709 6.49 7.02 27.08
C THR A 709 7.30 8.13 27.74
N LEU A 710 8.29 8.69 27.03
CA LEU A 710 8.97 9.91 27.43
C LEU A 710 8.00 11.09 27.54
N THR A 711 8.09 11.83 28.65
CA THR A 711 7.31 13.06 28.89
C THR A 711 8.09 14.33 28.53
N THR A 712 9.39 14.19 28.28
CA THR A 712 10.26 15.31 27.88
C THR A 712 10.00 15.71 26.44
N THR A 713 9.99 17.02 26.19
CA THR A 713 9.89 17.62 24.85
C THR A 713 11.25 18.03 24.30
N GLN A 714 12.34 17.64 24.98
CA GLN A 714 13.70 17.87 24.53
C GLN A 714 14.23 16.63 23.81
N PRO A 715 14.90 16.77 22.65
CA PRO A 715 15.60 15.67 22.01
C PRO A 715 16.57 14.98 22.98
N GLN A 716 16.59 13.65 22.97
CA GLN A 716 17.48 12.84 23.81
C GLN A 716 18.71 12.35 23.01
N ASP A 717 19.77 11.93 23.69
CA ASP A 717 20.86 11.19 23.09
C ASP A 717 20.39 9.78 22.73
N VAL A 718 20.28 9.50 21.42
CA VAL A 718 19.77 8.23 20.89
C VAL A 718 20.62 7.04 21.30
N THR A 719 21.93 7.15 21.21
CA THR A 719 22.84 6.03 21.50
C THR A 719 22.82 5.70 22.99
N ALA A 720 22.87 6.73 23.85
CA ALA A 720 22.83 6.53 25.29
C ALA A 720 21.47 5.98 25.75
N PHE A 721 20.36 6.50 25.19
CA PHE A 721 19.02 6.06 25.55
C PHE A 721 18.76 4.61 25.14
N GLU A 722 19.09 4.24 23.90
CA GLU A 722 18.93 2.86 23.41
C GLU A 722 19.73 1.88 24.27
N ALA A 723 21.00 2.17 24.54
CA ALA A 723 21.84 1.32 25.37
C ALA A 723 21.26 1.14 26.78
N ALA A 724 20.79 2.22 27.41
CA ALA A 724 20.19 2.18 28.75
C ALA A 724 18.86 1.40 28.77
N SER A 725 18.02 1.54 27.74
CA SER A 725 16.77 0.77 27.61
C SER A 725 17.06 -0.72 27.47
N LEU A 726 17.90 -1.13 26.53
CA LEU A 726 18.22 -2.54 26.28
C LEU A 726 18.92 -3.19 27.48
N GLN A 727 19.80 -2.43 28.17
CA GLN A 727 20.45 -2.88 29.40
C GLN A 727 19.43 -3.08 30.53
N ARG A 728 18.47 -2.16 30.71
CA ARG A 728 17.39 -2.28 31.72
C ARG A 728 16.57 -3.55 31.52
N TRP A 729 16.29 -3.92 30.28
CA TRP A 729 15.56 -5.14 29.94
C TRP A 729 16.44 -6.41 30.01
N GLY A 730 17.75 -6.26 30.12
CA GLY A 730 18.68 -7.38 30.29
C GLY A 730 18.92 -8.18 29.01
N LEU A 731 18.80 -7.54 27.84
CA LEU A 731 19.11 -8.15 26.55
C LEU A 731 20.56 -8.69 26.55
N ILE A 732 20.74 -9.91 26.03
CA ILE A 732 22.06 -10.55 25.93
C ILE A 732 22.85 -9.98 24.75
N PRO A 733 24.18 -9.85 24.86
CA PRO A 733 25.01 -9.23 23.81
C PRO A 733 25.02 -10.00 22.49
N GLU A 734 24.71 -11.31 22.51
CA GLU A 734 24.64 -12.15 21.32
C GLU A 734 23.40 -11.85 20.45
N ILE A 735 22.44 -11.06 20.93
CA ILE A 735 21.22 -10.70 20.22
C ILE A 735 21.09 -9.17 20.14
N LEU A 736 20.90 -8.67 18.92
CA LEU A 736 20.53 -7.27 18.68
C LEU A 736 19.00 -7.13 18.69
N PRO A 737 18.43 -5.97 19.06
CA PRO A 737 17.01 -5.73 18.78
C PRO A 737 16.79 -5.81 17.27
N ARG A 738 15.63 -6.31 16.85
CA ARG A 738 15.28 -6.50 15.43
C ARG A 738 15.44 -5.20 14.62
N TYR A 739 15.18 -4.07 15.27
CA TYR A 739 15.52 -2.74 14.78
C TYR A 739 16.23 -1.94 15.88
N ARG A 740 17.34 -1.30 15.53
CA ARG A 740 17.92 -0.20 16.32
C ARG A 740 17.31 1.13 15.87
N THR A 741 17.32 2.10 16.77
CA THR A 741 16.60 3.38 16.68
C THR A 741 16.84 4.11 15.35
N THR A 742 18.07 4.16 14.86
CA THR A 742 18.45 4.92 13.65
C THR A 742 17.89 4.36 12.34
N TYR A 743 17.40 3.11 12.33
CA TYR A 743 16.74 2.49 11.18
C TYR A 743 15.37 1.89 11.53
N PHE A 744 14.81 2.25 12.69
CA PHE A 744 13.52 1.75 13.14
C PHE A 744 12.35 2.53 12.54
N LEU A 745 12.16 2.41 11.21
CA LEU A 745 11.14 3.14 10.47
C LEU A 745 9.73 2.95 11.03
N HIS A 746 9.37 1.72 11.45
CA HIS A 746 8.10 1.41 12.10
C HIS A 746 7.84 2.31 13.32
N SER A 747 8.83 2.47 14.20
CA SER A 747 8.73 3.33 15.39
C SER A 747 8.82 4.83 15.03
N ALA A 748 9.54 5.17 13.95
CA ALA A 748 9.62 6.54 13.45
C ALA A 748 8.32 7.01 12.77
N ASP A 749 7.46 6.10 12.27
CA ASP A 749 6.26 6.41 11.50
C ASP A 749 4.99 5.74 12.07
N GLU A 750 4.40 4.79 11.33
CA GLU A 750 3.02 4.30 11.53
C GLU A 750 2.82 3.42 12.79
N TYR A 751 3.88 2.78 13.30
CA TYR A 751 3.83 1.89 14.48
C TYR A 751 4.46 2.52 15.73
N SER A 752 4.60 3.85 15.79
CA SER A 752 5.07 4.53 17.00
C SER A 752 4.19 4.23 18.23
N ALA A 753 4.79 3.75 19.33
CA ALA A 753 4.07 3.19 20.49
C ALA A 753 3.09 2.06 20.15
N GLY A 754 3.37 1.36 19.05
CA GLY A 754 2.46 0.42 18.41
C GLY A 754 3.17 -0.82 17.88
N TYR A 755 4.50 -0.90 17.95
CA TYR A 755 5.23 -2.05 17.40
C TYR A 755 4.89 -3.36 18.13
N TYR A 756 4.44 -3.31 19.38
CA TYR A 756 3.91 -4.46 20.14
C TYR A 756 2.64 -5.09 19.53
N SER A 757 1.95 -4.40 18.63
CA SER A 757 0.67 -4.86 18.04
C SER A 757 0.80 -6.20 17.34
N TYR A 758 1.97 -6.51 16.74
CA TYR A 758 2.20 -7.81 16.09
C TYR A 758 2.17 -8.96 17.09
N ILE A 759 2.82 -8.84 18.26
CA ILE A 759 2.83 -9.90 19.27
C ILE A 759 1.53 -9.92 20.09
N TRP A 760 0.87 -8.78 20.26
CA TRP A 760 -0.49 -8.72 20.82
C TRP A 760 -1.46 -9.53 19.99
N SER A 761 -1.48 -9.28 18.67
CA SER A 761 -2.30 -10.06 17.74
C SER A 761 -1.90 -11.53 17.72
N ALA A 762 -0.61 -11.86 17.87
CA ALA A 762 -0.19 -13.26 17.92
C ALA A 762 -0.73 -14.00 19.15
N VAL A 763 -0.95 -13.28 20.26
CA VAL A 763 -1.63 -13.85 21.44
C VAL A 763 -3.10 -14.07 21.16
N LEU A 764 -3.77 -13.12 20.48
CA LEU A 764 -5.15 -13.32 20.03
C LEU A 764 -5.24 -14.52 19.08
N ASP A 765 -4.32 -14.64 18.12
CA ASP A 765 -4.27 -15.73 17.14
C ASP A 765 -4.15 -17.08 17.83
N ALA A 766 -3.17 -17.21 18.72
CA ALA A 766 -2.83 -18.50 19.28
C ALA A 766 -3.95 -18.96 20.23
N ASP A 767 -4.51 -18.02 21.00
CA ASP A 767 -5.61 -18.29 21.91
C ASP A 767 -6.93 -18.57 21.18
N ALA A 768 -7.17 -17.91 20.04
CA ALA A 768 -8.32 -18.17 19.18
C ALA A 768 -8.22 -19.53 18.49
N PHE A 769 -7.04 -19.90 17.99
CA PHE A 769 -6.80 -21.23 17.42
C PHE A 769 -7.02 -22.34 18.46
N GLN A 770 -6.69 -22.11 19.74
CA GLN A 770 -7.00 -23.07 20.80
C GLN A 770 -8.50 -23.36 20.95
N ALA A 771 -9.40 -22.42 20.60
CA ALA A 771 -10.83 -22.72 20.61
C ALA A 771 -11.18 -23.85 19.63
N PHE A 772 -10.49 -23.95 18.50
CA PHE A 772 -10.64 -25.08 17.56
C PHE A 772 -10.00 -26.35 18.13
N VAL A 773 -8.79 -26.26 18.68
CA VAL A 773 -8.10 -27.41 19.30
C VAL A 773 -8.93 -28.04 20.43
N GLU A 774 -9.57 -27.21 21.27
CA GLU A 774 -10.43 -27.62 22.39
C GLU A 774 -11.65 -28.45 21.95
N THR A 775 -12.08 -28.37 20.69
CA THR A 775 -13.18 -29.18 20.14
C THR A 775 -12.74 -30.59 19.74
N GLY A 776 -11.43 -30.81 19.57
CA GLY A 776 -10.87 -32.03 18.95
C GLY A 776 -10.91 -32.02 17.41
N ASP A 777 -11.51 -31.01 16.79
CA ASP A 777 -11.51 -30.79 15.35
C ASP A 777 -11.02 -29.38 15.01
N VAL A 778 -9.81 -29.30 14.46
CA VAL A 778 -9.22 -28.04 13.97
C VAL A 778 -9.99 -27.41 12.81
N PHE A 779 -11.00 -28.08 12.24
CA PHE A 779 -11.93 -27.52 11.25
C PHE A 779 -13.35 -27.33 11.78
N ASP A 780 -13.56 -27.32 13.11
CA ASP A 780 -14.89 -27.25 13.71
C ASP A 780 -15.72 -26.06 13.17
N ARG A 781 -16.83 -26.40 12.52
CA ARG A 781 -17.68 -25.45 11.79
C ARG A 781 -18.39 -24.46 12.71
N ALA A 782 -18.76 -24.90 13.92
CA ALA A 782 -19.44 -24.04 14.88
C ALA A 782 -18.49 -22.95 15.39
N THR A 783 -17.24 -23.32 15.69
CA THR A 783 -16.17 -22.39 16.06
C THR A 783 -15.82 -21.46 14.89
N GLY A 784 -15.74 -21.98 13.66
CA GLY A 784 -15.57 -21.17 12.45
C GLY A 784 -16.69 -20.14 12.26
N THR A 785 -17.95 -20.50 12.55
CA THR A 785 -19.09 -19.57 12.48
C THR A 785 -18.98 -18.45 13.52
N ARG A 786 -18.57 -18.76 14.75
CA ARG A 786 -18.34 -17.75 15.80
C ARG A 786 -17.16 -16.85 15.48
N LEU A 787 -16.08 -17.39 14.92
CA LEU A 787 -14.94 -16.61 14.44
C LEU A 787 -15.38 -15.67 13.32
N ARG A 788 -16.17 -16.15 12.36
CA ARG A 788 -16.75 -15.30 11.31
C ARG A 788 -17.63 -14.19 11.88
N GLU A 789 -18.42 -14.46 12.91
CA GLU A 789 -19.21 -13.40 13.58
C GLU A 789 -18.32 -12.31 14.17
N LEU A 790 -17.22 -12.70 14.85
CA LEU A 790 -16.19 -11.78 15.33
C LEU A 790 -15.63 -10.92 14.17
N LEU A 791 -15.22 -11.56 13.08
CA LEU A 791 -14.64 -10.90 11.90
C LEU A 791 -15.63 -9.99 11.16
N SER A 792 -16.91 -10.35 11.10
CA SER A 792 -17.92 -9.58 10.36
C SER A 792 -18.29 -8.24 11.01
N ARG A 793 -17.95 -8.07 12.29
CA ARG A 793 -18.37 -6.93 13.12
C ARG A 793 -17.20 -6.05 13.53
N VAL A 794 -15.99 -6.30 13.04
CA VAL A 794 -14.80 -5.62 13.57
C VAL A 794 -14.91 -4.12 13.31
N GLY A 795 -14.90 -3.36 14.40
CA GLY A 795 -15.05 -1.91 14.41
C GLY A 795 -16.47 -1.37 14.62
N SER A 796 -17.50 -2.22 14.55
CA SER A 796 -18.87 -1.86 14.95
C SER A 796 -19.09 -1.89 16.47
N GLU A 797 -18.25 -2.63 17.19
CA GLU A 797 -18.27 -2.78 18.64
C GLU A 797 -16.81 -2.80 19.18
N ASP A 798 -16.65 -2.75 20.51
CA ASP A 798 -15.32 -2.87 21.11
C ASP A 798 -14.69 -4.25 20.78
N PRO A 799 -13.45 -4.28 20.25
CA PRO A 799 -12.80 -5.52 19.82
C PRO A 799 -12.56 -6.52 20.95
N MET A 800 -12.37 -6.07 22.20
CA MET A 800 -12.20 -6.98 23.34
C MET A 800 -13.53 -7.63 23.72
N GLU A 801 -14.64 -6.90 23.66
CA GLU A 801 -15.99 -7.46 23.87
C GLU A 801 -16.36 -8.47 22.77
N LEU A 802 -16.05 -8.14 21.52
CA LEU A 802 -16.19 -9.05 20.39
C LEU A 802 -15.37 -10.33 20.60
N TYR A 803 -14.10 -10.21 20.99
CA TYR A 803 -13.23 -11.35 21.27
C TYR A 803 -13.76 -12.20 22.43
N LYS A 804 -14.23 -11.59 23.52
CA LYS A 804 -14.82 -12.32 24.66
C LYS A 804 -16.08 -13.10 24.26
N ARG A 805 -16.92 -12.59 23.36
CA ARG A 805 -18.06 -13.36 22.83
C ARG A 805 -17.60 -14.57 22.02
N PHE A 806 -16.57 -14.41 21.20
CA PHE A 806 -15.98 -15.52 20.45
C PHE A 806 -15.26 -16.53 21.35
N ARG A 807 -14.50 -16.09 22.35
CA ARG A 807 -13.62 -16.99 23.14
C ARG A 807 -14.26 -17.46 24.45
N GLY A 808 -15.23 -16.73 24.97
CA GLY A 808 -15.83 -16.89 26.29
C GLY A 808 -15.04 -16.20 27.42
N ARG A 809 -13.89 -15.59 27.12
CA ARG A 809 -12.98 -14.95 28.09
C ARG A 809 -11.99 -14.02 27.37
N GLU A 810 -11.24 -13.25 28.14
CA GLU A 810 -10.09 -12.49 27.65
C GLU A 810 -9.00 -13.43 27.10
N PRO A 811 -8.18 -12.94 26.15
CA PRO A 811 -7.07 -13.71 25.58
C PRO A 811 -6.01 -14.02 26.64
N LYS A 812 -5.32 -15.17 26.48
CA LYS A 812 -4.26 -15.62 27.38
C LYS A 812 -2.96 -15.83 26.63
N VAL A 813 -1.86 -15.37 27.20
CA VAL A 813 -0.50 -15.57 26.63
C VAL A 813 -0.09 -17.04 26.57
N ASP A 814 -0.69 -17.91 27.39
CA ASP A 814 -0.36 -19.34 27.50
C ASP A 814 -0.33 -20.07 26.16
N ALA A 815 -1.28 -19.77 25.26
CA ALA A 815 -1.37 -20.44 23.97
C ALA A 815 -0.17 -20.07 23.09
N LEU A 816 0.19 -18.78 23.06
CA LEU A 816 1.36 -18.31 22.31
C LEU A 816 2.67 -18.85 22.91
N LEU A 817 2.78 -18.84 24.24
CA LEU A 817 3.94 -19.41 24.94
C LEU A 817 4.12 -20.89 24.60
N ALA A 818 3.03 -21.68 24.57
CA ALA A 818 3.09 -23.07 24.14
C ALA A 818 3.48 -23.21 22.66
N LYS A 819 2.82 -22.46 21.77
CA LYS A 819 3.07 -22.44 20.31
C LYS A 819 4.53 -22.16 19.99
N ARG A 820 5.17 -21.27 20.75
CA ARG A 820 6.56 -20.85 20.55
C ARG A 820 7.57 -21.60 21.44
N GLY A 821 7.15 -22.59 22.22
CA GLY A 821 8.06 -23.36 23.09
C GLY A 821 8.70 -22.54 24.22
N LEU A 822 7.93 -21.60 24.78
CA LEU A 822 8.29 -20.63 25.81
C LEU A 822 7.58 -20.87 27.17
N LYS A 823 6.98 -22.05 27.37
CA LYS A 823 6.36 -22.42 28.66
C LYS A 823 7.37 -22.91 29.69
#